data_AF-A0ABD2IR35-F1
#
_entry.id   AF-A0ABD2IR35-F1
#
_cell.length_a   1.000
_cell.length_b   1.000
_cell.length_c   1.000
_cell.angle_alpha   90.00
_cell.angle_beta   90.00
_cell.angle_gamma   90.00
#
_symmetry.space_group_name_H-M   'P 1'
#
loop_
_entity.id
_entity.type
_entity.pdbx_description
1 polymer ?
#
loop_
_entity_poly.entity_id
_entity_poly.type
_entity_poly.pdbx_seq_one_letter_code
_entity_poly.pdbx_strand_id
1 'polypeptide(L)'
;MVNFFNYLSFGAIRVLLEKSPSLLHERDPTTGNTCLHAANQKASLMSLLQLKHNELDLNARNKAGFTPLHQFVMREDLDPFRTPDSDSNQKVLRAFDWMVMCLLSYGAGLDEQADSDKMTALHLAVSKRNLQITRLLLCLGADPNLANAHGDTPRHLAAKLNEVDLLKSLIICGARRCPLTKVGCVSDCVNEKQLHELKRSSTSSMPSSATGNTTSTSTAASSTASSSSSSSTTSAASAAAATAAAAEPPTQPANSSSQSAAGASTTAPNPASYTSVMVEDFENRAFAKEQFRFNKLLDIQHNDIYDEVLDKLPEVSSDEGSPPDHNFINVLSLDGGGIRGLVIIQLLICVERIMGEPIFPYFDWVGGTSTGAMVAAGLAMGQTLHQIQRLYLRFKDMVFDSRRPHNTQVLEKFICQEMGAETMFSDLKWPRLMFTTTRADFFPVQLELMRNYKLPTNDEENEELGYRTPDDLLLWKVLRRSSAAPTYFASVDNKYIDGGIIANNPSLELLQEIQFWNSFNKYKNFTNAVNVGCFLSIGTGVIPSTPLEPTYLEVAQNWAVQPLTFINALMTIGEILVDQVAATEGVPVLRTGAFCIQQRAPFFRLSAPLFRNIKMDEKNDADIARMMWDCMEYMYMHQEYVERLCTLLRRVGHAEHRRRLFQPCGMRTHRDQHTQTSRSSSPAQMVTNAAARLLQMLMSSGSGGNNKNNNNDDDAAASAGDDADGSDQSNTEECQAQNNAKDDDDGDDDVVGDETEKGEEEDGK
;
A
#
# COMPACT_ATOMS: atom_id res chain seq x y z
N MET A 1 26.22 -24.03 14.50
CA MET A 1 24.82 -23.51 14.38
C MET A 1 24.16 -23.93 13.08
N VAL A 2 24.86 -23.83 11.94
CA VAL A 2 24.36 -24.09 10.57
C VAL A 2 23.58 -25.42 10.44
N ASN A 3 24.09 -26.53 10.99
CA ASN A 3 23.48 -27.86 10.83
C ASN A 3 22.17 -28.08 11.63
N PHE A 4 21.98 -27.35 12.73
CA PHE A 4 20.80 -27.50 13.61
C PHE A 4 19.83 -26.33 13.48
N PHE A 5 20.18 -25.30 12.71
CA PHE A 5 19.47 -24.03 12.62
C PHE A 5 17.96 -24.20 12.40
N ASN A 6 17.60 -25.16 11.57
CA ASN A 6 16.23 -25.44 11.17
C ASN A 6 15.35 -26.06 12.25
N TYR A 7 15.93 -26.52 13.36
CA TYR A 7 15.17 -27.10 14.49
C TYR A 7 15.06 -26.12 15.66
N LEU A 8 15.62 -24.91 15.52
CA LEU A 8 15.66 -23.93 16.59
C LEU A 8 14.41 -23.04 16.55
N SER A 9 13.78 -22.90 17.72
CA SER A 9 12.72 -21.92 17.96
C SER A 9 13.29 -20.51 18.12
N PHE A 10 12.43 -19.48 18.05
CA PHE A 10 12.81 -18.09 18.28
C PHE A 10 13.61 -17.90 19.58
N GLY A 11 13.10 -18.46 20.69
CA GLY A 11 13.77 -18.38 21.99
C GLY A 11 15.12 -19.08 22.01
N ALA A 12 15.25 -20.23 21.36
CA ALA A 12 16.52 -20.95 21.27
C ALA A 12 17.55 -20.17 20.44
N ILE A 13 17.14 -19.60 19.30
CA ILE A 13 18.02 -18.75 18.47
C ILE A 13 18.49 -17.53 19.27
N ARG A 14 17.57 -16.86 19.98
CA ARG A 14 17.90 -15.70 20.82
C ARG A 14 18.95 -16.04 21.88
N VAL A 15 18.72 -17.09 22.67
CA VAL A 15 19.64 -17.51 23.74
C VAL A 15 21.00 -17.95 23.18
N LEU A 16 21.02 -18.65 22.04
CA LEU A 16 22.28 -19.06 21.41
C LEU A 16 23.10 -17.87 20.93
N LEU A 17 22.46 -16.86 20.33
CA LEU A 17 23.14 -15.66 19.85
C LEU A 17 23.58 -14.73 21.01
N GLU A 18 22.82 -14.70 22.11
CA GLU A 18 23.23 -13.99 23.34
C GLU A 18 24.47 -14.61 23.98
N LYS A 19 24.55 -15.95 24.04
CA LYS A 19 25.69 -16.66 24.65
C LYS A 19 26.92 -16.70 23.74
N SER A 20 26.71 -16.85 22.43
CA SER A 20 27.80 -17.00 21.47
C SER A 20 27.53 -16.19 20.19
N PRO A 21 27.78 -14.87 20.20
CA PRO A 21 27.56 -14.00 19.03
C PRO A 21 28.37 -14.42 17.79
N SER A 22 29.53 -15.06 17.98
CA SER A 22 30.39 -15.53 16.90
C SER A 22 29.73 -16.58 15.99
N LEU A 23 28.67 -17.26 16.46
CA LEU A 23 27.93 -18.24 15.68
C LEU A 23 27.22 -17.63 14.46
N LEU A 24 26.96 -16.31 14.48
CA LEU A 24 26.30 -15.59 13.39
C LEU A 24 27.12 -15.65 12.08
N HIS A 25 28.45 -15.67 12.20
CA HIS A 25 29.38 -15.66 11.07
C HIS A 25 29.97 -17.03 10.75
N GLU A 26 29.48 -18.09 11.42
CA GLU A 26 29.91 -19.45 11.16
C GLU A 26 29.55 -19.86 9.73
N ARG A 27 30.51 -20.47 9.04
CA ARG A 27 30.33 -21.03 7.70
C ARG A 27 30.55 -22.52 7.75
N ASP A 28 29.70 -23.27 7.07
CA ASP A 28 29.91 -24.71 6.87
C ASP A 28 31.27 -24.93 6.19
N PRO A 29 32.19 -25.72 6.78
CA PRO A 29 33.52 -25.94 6.24
C PRO A 29 33.49 -26.63 4.88
N THR A 30 32.42 -27.36 4.53
CA THR A 30 32.33 -28.08 3.25
C THR A 30 31.83 -27.17 2.14
N THR A 31 30.62 -26.61 2.28
CA THR A 31 29.94 -25.78 1.26
C THR A 31 30.27 -24.30 1.34
N GLY A 32 30.75 -23.80 2.48
CA GLY A 32 30.88 -22.37 2.78
C GLY A 32 29.56 -21.67 3.07
N ASN A 33 28.47 -22.43 3.25
CA ASN A 33 27.14 -21.90 3.53
C ASN A 33 27.08 -21.23 4.91
N THR A 34 26.46 -20.05 4.96
CA THR A 34 26.05 -19.41 6.22
C THR A 34 24.73 -20.01 6.74
N CYS A 35 24.32 -19.68 7.96
CA CYS A 35 23.00 -20.06 8.49
C CYS A 35 21.85 -19.67 7.55
N LEU A 36 21.97 -18.53 6.85
CA LEU A 36 20.98 -18.09 5.86
C LEU A 36 20.88 -19.08 4.69
N HIS A 37 22.00 -19.54 4.12
CA HIS A 37 21.97 -20.52 3.03
C HIS A 37 21.38 -21.87 3.46
N ALA A 38 21.55 -22.25 4.72
CA ALA A 38 21.09 -23.53 5.27
C ALA A 38 19.64 -23.51 5.76
N ALA A 39 19.03 -22.33 5.90
CA ALA A 39 17.64 -22.20 6.35
C ALA A 39 16.70 -23.04 5.48
N ASN A 40 15.70 -23.70 6.07
CA ASN A 40 14.63 -24.41 5.37
C ASN A 40 13.24 -24.23 6.04
N GLN A 41 13.18 -23.62 7.23
CA GLN A 41 11.93 -23.32 7.95
C GLN A 41 11.69 -21.81 8.06
N LYS A 42 10.43 -21.38 7.85
CA LYS A 42 10.03 -19.96 7.89
C LYS A 42 10.23 -19.35 9.24
N ALA A 43 9.83 -20.09 10.27
CA ALA A 43 9.95 -19.66 11.65
C ALA A 43 11.41 -19.36 12.02
N SER A 44 12.34 -20.27 11.72
CA SER A 44 13.76 -20.10 12.07
C SER A 44 14.42 -18.95 11.28
N LEU A 45 14.14 -18.84 9.98
CA LEU A 45 14.66 -17.74 9.15
C LEU A 45 14.14 -16.38 9.63
N MET A 46 12.83 -16.25 9.83
CA MET A 46 12.22 -15.01 10.33
C MET A 46 12.76 -14.64 11.72
N SER A 47 12.92 -15.62 12.61
CA SER A 47 13.47 -15.39 13.95
C SER A 47 14.88 -14.81 13.89
N LEU A 48 15.74 -15.36 13.03
CA LEU A 48 17.11 -14.89 12.85
C LEU A 48 17.15 -13.46 12.28
N LEU A 49 16.36 -13.18 11.25
CA LEU A 49 16.31 -11.87 10.61
C LEU A 49 15.72 -10.81 11.55
N GLN A 50 14.65 -11.13 12.27
CA GLN A 50 14.03 -10.22 13.23
C GLN A 50 15.02 -9.80 14.33
N LEU A 51 15.87 -10.72 14.79
CA LEU A 51 16.83 -10.44 15.86
C LEU A 51 18.09 -9.70 15.37
N LYS A 52 18.62 -10.07 14.19
CA LYS A 52 19.99 -9.72 13.78
C LYS A 52 20.16 -9.32 12.32
N HIS A 53 19.11 -8.91 11.60
CA HIS A 53 19.24 -8.51 10.18
C HIS A 53 20.32 -7.43 9.94
N ASN A 54 20.48 -6.45 10.84
CA ASN A 54 21.50 -5.41 10.70
C ASN A 54 22.96 -5.91 10.85
N GLU A 55 23.17 -7.07 11.46
CA GLU A 55 24.48 -7.69 11.68
C GLU A 55 24.77 -8.82 10.66
N LEU A 56 23.77 -9.18 9.83
CA LEU A 56 23.84 -10.26 8.87
C LEU A 56 24.16 -9.74 7.47
N ASP A 57 25.18 -10.32 6.85
CA ASP A 57 25.40 -10.16 5.41
C ASP A 57 24.40 -11.05 4.64
N LEU A 58 23.29 -10.43 4.22
CA LEU A 58 22.24 -11.08 3.42
C LEU A 58 22.74 -11.51 2.03
N ASN A 59 23.84 -10.93 1.56
CA ASN A 59 24.43 -11.19 0.25
C ASN A 59 25.72 -12.03 0.35
N ALA A 60 25.98 -12.62 1.52
CA ALA A 60 27.14 -13.46 1.74
C ALA A 60 27.23 -14.56 0.68
N ARG A 61 28.41 -14.76 0.09
CA ARG A 61 28.62 -15.78 -0.94
C ARG A 61 29.17 -17.06 -0.34
N ASN A 62 28.62 -18.22 -0.72
CA ASN A 62 29.19 -19.53 -0.40
C ASN A 62 30.40 -19.86 -1.31
N LYS A 63 30.99 -21.06 -1.19
CA LYS A 63 32.17 -21.44 -2.02
C LYS A 63 31.87 -21.53 -3.51
N ALA A 64 30.61 -21.78 -3.88
CA ALA A 64 30.15 -21.76 -5.27
C ALA A 64 29.81 -20.34 -5.77
N GLY A 65 29.96 -19.31 -4.92
CA GLY A 65 29.70 -17.92 -5.28
C GLY A 65 28.23 -17.52 -5.22
N PHE A 66 27.33 -18.39 -4.75
CA PHE A 66 25.90 -18.10 -4.60
C PHE A 66 25.61 -17.36 -3.30
N THR A 67 24.65 -16.43 -3.37
CA THR A 67 24.04 -15.80 -2.18
C THR A 67 22.89 -16.66 -1.64
N PRO A 68 22.38 -16.41 -0.43
CA PRO A 68 21.21 -17.11 0.10
C PRO A 68 20.00 -17.02 -0.83
N LEU A 69 19.80 -15.86 -1.47
CA LEU A 69 18.72 -15.66 -2.44
C LEU A 69 18.86 -16.61 -3.64
N HIS A 70 20.05 -16.69 -4.25
CA HIS A 70 20.29 -17.64 -5.35
C HIS A 70 20.06 -19.08 -4.91
N GLN A 71 20.53 -19.46 -3.72
CA GLN A 71 20.35 -20.80 -3.19
C GLN A 71 18.87 -21.15 -3.02
N PHE A 72 18.04 -20.21 -2.55
CA PHE A 72 16.61 -20.46 -2.37
C PHE A 72 15.87 -20.57 -3.70
N VAL A 73 16.25 -19.79 -4.71
CA VAL A 73 15.68 -19.91 -6.06
C VAL A 73 16.09 -21.22 -6.74
N MET A 74 17.30 -21.73 -6.47
CA MET A 74 17.81 -22.95 -7.10
C MET A 74 17.28 -24.24 -6.50
N ARG A 75 16.83 -24.24 -5.24
CA ARG A 75 16.38 -25.46 -4.58
C ARG A 75 15.21 -26.07 -5.33
N GLU A 76 15.43 -27.29 -5.80
CA GLU A 76 14.38 -28.11 -6.38
C GLU A 76 13.58 -28.79 -5.26
N ASP A 77 12.31 -29.04 -5.57
CA ASP A 77 11.32 -29.59 -4.65
C ASP A 77 11.83 -30.87 -3.98
N LEU A 78 11.77 -30.93 -2.64
CA LEU A 78 11.86 -32.18 -1.86
C LEU A 78 10.48 -32.58 -1.32
N ASP A 79 9.40 -32.31 -2.05
CA ASP A 79 8.08 -32.83 -1.67
C ASP A 79 7.61 -33.94 -2.64
N PRO A 80 7.97 -35.20 -2.37
CA PRO A 80 7.57 -36.35 -3.19
C PRO A 80 6.07 -36.72 -3.05
N PHE A 81 5.30 -36.03 -2.20
CA PHE A 81 3.90 -36.40 -1.89
C PHE A 81 2.84 -35.52 -2.54
N ARG A 82 3.21 -34.47 -3.28
CA ARG A 82 2.21 -33.63 -3.95
C ARG A 82 1.80 -34.23 -5.29
N THR A 83 0.61 -34.82 -5.33
CA THR A 83 -0.03 -35.26 -6.58
C THR A 83 -0.29 -34.05 -7.49
N PRO A 84 -0.17 -34.21 -8.82
CA PRO A 84 -0.61 -33.18 -9.75
C PRO A 84 -2.13 -33.09 -9.68
N ASP A 85 -2.65 -32.10 -8.95
CA ASP A 85 -4.07 -31.78 -9.00
C ASP A 85 -4.43 -31.40 -10.44
N SER A 86 -5.49 -32.02 -10.95
CA SER A 86 -5.93 -31.97 -12.34
C SER A 86 -6.56 -30.64 -12.78
N ASP A 87 -6.59 -29.63 -11.91
CA ASP A 87 -7.10 -28.29 -12.25
C ASP A 87 -5.97 -27.32 -12.62
N SER A 88 -5.83 -27.18 -13.94
CA SER A 88 -4.72 -26.60 -14.68
C SER A 88 -4.48 -25.10 -14.56
N ASN A 89 -5.00 -24.37 -13.57
CA ASN A 89 -4.78 -22.91 -13.46
C ASN A 89 -4.37 -22.35 -12.09
N GLN A 90 -4.24 -23.20 -11.06
CA GLN A 90 -3.75 -22.76 -9.74
C GLN A 90 -2.44 -23.47 -9.39
N LYS A 91 -1.34 -23.12 -10.06
CA LYS A 91 0.02 -23.44 -9.57
C LYS A 91 0.26 -22.66 -8.28
N VAL A 92 -0.19 -23.20 -7.15
CA VAL A 92 0.04 -22.70 -5.78
C VAL A 92 1.54 -22.43 -5.60
N LEU A 93 1.91 -21.24 -5.12
CA LEU A 93 3.29 -20.92 -4.74
C LEU A 93 3.83 -22.03 -3.82
N ARG A 94 5.07 -22.43 -4.07
CA ARG A 94 5.73 -23.58 -3.44
C ARG A 94 6.32 -23.18 -2.09
N ALA A 95 6.66 -24.18 -1.28
CA ALA A 95 7.23 -24.01 0.07
C ALA A 95 8.57 -23.24 0.12
N PHE A 96 9.17 -22.83 -0.99
CA PHE A 96 10.40 -22.02 -1.02
C PHE A 96 10.15 -20.56 -1.44
N ASP A 97 8.96 -20.22 -1.95
CA ASP A 97 8.66 -18.88 -2.45
C ASP A 97 8.56 -17.86 -1.30
N TRP A 98 8.13 -18.32 -0.12
CA TRP A 98 8.14 -17.48 1.09
C TRP A 98 9.56 -17.18 1.59
N MET A 99 10.55 -18.05 1.34
CA MET A 99 11.95 -17.81 1.74
C MET A 99 12.53 -16.66 0.94
N VAL A 100 12.23 -16.65 -0.36
CA VAL A 100 12.58 -15.58 -1.29
C VAL A 100 11.93 -14.28 -0.82
N MET A 101 10.61 -14.27 -0.61
CA MET A 101 9.90 -13.07 -0.13
C MET A 101 10.44 -12.58 1.23
N CYS A 102 10.75 -13.49 2.14
CA CYS A 102 11.32 -13.20 3.45
C CYS A 102 12.70 -12.54 3.36
N LEU A 103 13.66 -13.08 2.59
CA LEU A 103 14.96 -12.43 2.44
C LEU A 103 14.84 -11.04 1.80
N LEU A 104 13.97 -10.92 0.80
CA LEU A 104 13.79 -9.67 0.07
C LEU A 104 13.10 -8.59 0.91
N SER A 105 12.20 -8.98 1.82
CA SER A 105 11.56 -8.04 2.76
C SER A 105 12.54 -7.44 3.77
N TYR A 106 13.69 -8.10 4.01
CA TYR A 106 14.80 -7.56 4.81
C TYR A 106 15.90 -6.90 3.96
N GLY A 107 15.70 -6.77 2.64
CA GLY A 107 16.60 -6.02 1.77
C GLY A 107 17.79 -6.81 1.19
N ALA A 108 17.68 -8.14 1.08
CA ALA A 108 18.63 -8.91 0.28
C ALA A 108 18.74 -8.35 -1.16
N GLY A 109 19.94 -8.35 -1.72
CA GLY A 109 20.23 -7.80 -3.04
C GLY A 109 19.54 -8.61 -4.15
N LEU A 110 18.60 -7.97 -4.86
CA LEU A 110 17.82 -8.58 -5.95
C LEU A 110 18.68 -8.91 -7.18
N ASP A 111 19.62 -8.02 -7.48
CA ASP A 111 20.38 -7.98 -8.73
C ASP A 111 21.84 -8.46 -8.57
N GLU A 112 22.14 -9.09 -7.44
CA GLU A 112 23.45 -9.69 -7.20
C GLU A 112 23.78 -10.72 -8.30
N GLN A 113 24.95 -10.58 -8.91
CA GLN A 113 25.45 -11.55 -9.89
C GLN A 113 26.32 -12.59 -9.18
N ALA A 114 25.85 -13.83 -9.16
CA ALA A 114 26.53 -14.96 -8.54
C ALA A 114 27.11 -15.94 -9.58
N ASP A 115 27.91 -16.88 -9.09
CA ASP A 115 28.57 -17.93 -9.87
C ASP A 115 29.57 -17.39 -10.91
N SER A 116 30.30 -18.31 -11.53
CA SER A 116 31.13 -18.13 -12.70
C SER A 116 30.39 -17.51 -13.89
N ASP A 117 29.10 -17.82 -14.05
CA ASP A 117 28.25 -17.31 -15.13
C ASP A 117 27.63 -15.93 -14.84
N LYS A 118 27.88 -15.31 -13.68
CA LYS A 118 27.32 -14.00 -13.28
C LYS A 118 25.79 -13.94 -13.40
N MET A 119 25.12 -15.02 -13.03
CA MET A 119 23.66 -15.12 -13.09
C MET A 119 23.05 -14.36 -11.91
N THR A 120 21.97 -13.61 -12.16
CA THR A 120 21.14 -13.04 -11.08
C THR A 120 20.07 -14.05 -10.65
N ALA A 121 19.43 -13.80 -9.50
CA ALA A 121 18.30 -14.61 -9.04
C ALA A 121 17.18 -14.70 -10.09
N LEU A 122 16.95 -13.62 -10.85
CA LEU A 122 15.96 -13.59 -11.95
C LEU A 122 16.36 -14.52 -13.11
N HIS A 123 17.64 -14.58 -13.47
CA HIS A 123 18.11 -15.53 -14.48
C HIS A 123 17.87 -16.98 -14.04
N LEU A 124 18.16 -17.29 -12.77
CA LEU A 124 17.96 -18.64 -12.23
C LEU A 124 16.47 -19.01 -12.21
N ALA A 125 15.59 -18.11 -11.77
CA ALA A 125 14.16 -18.33 -11.76
C ALA A 125 13.60 -18.64 -13.16
N VAL A 126 14.06 -17.90 -14.18
CA VAL A 126 13.69 -18.15 -15.59
C VAL A 126 14.27 -19.48 -16.08
N SER A 127 15.53 -19.79 -15.78
CA SER A 127 16.18 -21.05 -16.19
C SER A 127 15.45 -22.27 -15.64
N LYS A 128 14.88 -22.16 -14.44
CA LYS A 128 14.09 -23.18 -13.75
C LYS A 128 12.61 -23.21 -14.17
N ARG A 129 12.20 -22.37 -15.12
CA ARG A 129 10.81 -22.21 -15.57
C ARG A 129 9.84 -21.86 -14.42
N ASN A 130 10.32 -21.17 -13.38
CA ASN A 130 9.51 -20.80 -12.24
C ASN A 130 8.87 -19.41 -12.44
N LEU A 131 7.65 -19.42 -12.99
CA LEU A 131 6.88 -18.20 -13.25
C LEU A 131 6.58 -17.40 -11.99
N GLN A 132 6.30 -18.05 -10.86
CA GLN A 132 5.88 -17.37 -9.64
C GLN A 132 7.04 -16.59 -9.01
N ILE A 133 8.21 -17.23 -8.85
CA ILE A 133 9.41 -16.52 -8.39
C ILE A 133 9.82 -15.43 -9.38
N THR A 134 9.72 -15.68 -10.69
CA THR A 134 10.02 -14.67 -11.71
C THR A 134 9.13 -13.42 -11.51
N ARG A 135 7.82 -13.60 -11.37
CA ARG A 135 6.87 -12.50 -11.13
C ARG A 135 7.13 -11.80 -9.81
N LEU A 136 7.39 -12.55 -8.73
CA LEU A 136 7.73 -11.99 -7.43
C LEU A 136 8.98 -11.08 -7.50
N LEU A 137 10.07 -11.57 -8.09
CA LEU A 137 11.30 -10.79 -8.25
C LEU A 137 11.07 -9.50 -9.05
N LEU A 138 10.26 -9.58 -10.10
CA LEU A 138 9.91 -8.42 -10.93
C LEU A 138 9.03 -7.40 -10.20
N CYS A 139 8.03 -7.85 -9.40
CA CYS A 139 7.22 -6.96 -8.56
C CYS A 139 8.07 -6.21 -7.52
N LEU A 140 9.13 -6.85 -7.02
CA LEU A 140 10.06 -6.29 -6.04
C LEU A 140 11.17 -5.44 -6.68
N GLY A 141 11.16 -5.29 -8.01
CA GLY A 141 12.04 -4.36 -8.73
C GLY A 141 13.33 -4.94 -9.29
N ALA A 142 13.46 -6.27 -9.44
CA ALA A 142 14.62 -6.87 -10.11
C ALA A 142 14.77 -6.35 -11.56
N ASP A 143 15.98 -5.98 -11.99
CA ASP A 143 16.20 -5.44 -13.34
C ASP A 143 16.20 -6.58 -14.38
N PRO A 144 15.21 -6.61 -15.31
CA PRO A 144 15.13 -7.65 -16.32
C PRO A 144 16.13 -7.46 -17.48
N ASN A 145 16.96 -6.43 -17.45
CA ASN A 145 17.92 -6.10 -18.50
C ASN A 145 19.37 -6.43 -18.16
N LEU A 146 19.65 -6.88 -16.93
CA LEU A 146 21.00 -7.32 -16.57
C LEU A 146 21.40 -8.53 -17.40
N ALA A 147 22.63 -8.51 -17.90
CA ALA A 147 23.18 -9.58 -18.70
C ALA A 147 24.15 -10.42 -17.86
N ASN A 148 24.07 -11.74 -18.02
CA ASN A 148 25.01 -12.69 -17.44
C ASN A 148 26.38 -12.65 -18.15
N ALA A 149 27.31 -13.53 -17.77
CA ALA A 149 28.66 -13.62 -18.35
C ALA A 149 28.67 -13.93 -19.86
N HIS A 150 27.61 -14.55 -20.38
CA HIS A 150 27.41 -14.82 -21.81
C HIS A 150 26.75 -13.66 -22.56
N GLY A 151 26.46 -12.55 -21.88
CA GLY A 151 25.72 -11.42 -22.43
C GLY A 151 24.22 -11.67 -22.56
N ASP A 152 23.69 -12.76 -22.04
CA ASP A 152 22.27 -13.10 -22.06
C ASP A 152 21.53 -12.47 -20.90
N THR A 153 20.42 -11.79 -21.22
CA THR A 153 19.46 -11.28 -20.23
C THR A 153 18.40 -12.36 -19.92
N PRO A 154 17.60 -12.21 -18.85
CA PRO A 154 16.51 -13.14 -18.55
C PRO A 154 15.55 -13.34 -19.73
N ARG A 155 15.32 -12.30 -20.54
CA ARG A 155 14.51 -12.37 -21.77
C ARG A 155 15.10 -13.35 -22.81
N HIS A 156 16.42 -13.40 -22.95
CA HIS A 156 17.09 -14.36 -23.84
C HIS A 156 16.90 -15.79 -23.35
N LEU A 157 16.99 -16.02 -22.04
CA LEU A 157 16.77 -17.34 -21.45
C LEU A 157 15.32 -17.80 -21.66
N ALA A 158 14.34 -16.92 -21.39
CA ALA A 158 12.93 -17.24 -21.62
C ALA A 158 12.63 -17.61 -23.08
N ALA A 159 13.22 -16.87 -24.03
CA ALA A 159 13.11 -17.16 -25.46
C ALA A 159 13.74 -18.51 -25.84
N LYS A 160 14.96 -18.80 -25.35
CA LYS A 160 15.64 -20.09 -25.57
C LYS A 160 14.85 -21.29 -25.03
N LEU A 161 14.11 -21.09 -23.93
CA LEU A 161 13.28 -22.12 -23.30
C LEU A 161 11.89 -22.29 -23.96
N ASN A 162 11.52 -21.38 -24.88
CA ASN A 162 10.20 -21.27 -25.51
C ASN A 162 9.06 -21.09 -24.48
N GLU A 163 9.30 -20.32 -23.42
CA GLU A 163 8.34 -20.07 -22.32
C GLU A 163 7.62 -18.73 -22.49
N VAL A 164 6.42 -18.79 -23.07
CA VAL A 164 5.64 -17.59 -23.45
C VAL A 164 5.25 -16.74 -22.25
N ASP A 165 4.84 -17.35 -21.14
CA ASP A 165 4.37 -16.60 -19.97
C ASP A 165 5.50 -15.91 -19.21
N LEU A 166 6.70 -16.51 -19.19
CA LEU A 166 7.91 -15.86 -18.68
C LEU A 166 8.29 -14.68 -19.58
N LEU A 167 8.24 -14.86 -20.90
CA LEU A 167 8.55 -13.81 -21.85
C LEU A 167 7.59 -12.61 -21.72
N LYS A 168 6.28 -12.87 -21.61
CA LYS A 168 5.26 -11.83 -21.35
C LYS A 168 5.53 -11.08 -20.05
N SER A 169 5.80 -11.82 -18.97
CA SER A 169 6.05 -11.23 -17.64
C SER A 169 7.27 -10.30 -17.66
N LEU A 170 8.34 -10.70 -18.35
CA LEU A 170 9.53 -9.87 -18.55
C LEU A 170 9.23 -8.61 -19.38
N ILE A 171 8.44 -8.73 -20.45
CA ILE A 171 8.06 -7.59 -21.31
C ILE A 171 7.26 -6.55 -20.54
N ILE A 172 6.25 -6.99 -19.77
CA ILE A 172 5.44 -6.12 -18.90
C ILE A 172 6.33 -5.28 -17.97
N CYS A 173 7.44 -5.86 -17.52
CA CYS A 173 8.37 -5.21 -16.59
C CYS A 173 9.51 -4.43 -17.29
N GLY A 174 9.41 -4.19 -18.60
CA GLY A 174 10.38 -3.36 -19.33
C GLY A 174 11.63 -4.10 -19.80
N ALA A 175 11.59 -5.43 -19.95
CA ALA A 175 12.69 -6.18 -20.56
C ALA A 175 12.88 -5.77 -22.02
N ARG A 176 13.99 -5.06 -22.30
CA ARG A 176 14.32 -4.55 -23.63
C ARG A 176 14.70 -5.68 -24.58
N ARG A 177 14.35 -5.48 -25.85
CA ARG A 177 14.80 -6.34 -26.93
C ARG A 177 16.28 -6.07 -27.22
N CYS A 178 17.03 -7.12 -27.53
CA CYS A 178 18.42 -6.95 -27.97
C CYS A 178 18.50 -6.35 -29.40
N PRO A 179 19.64 -5.76 -29.77
CA PRO A 179 19.91 -5.43 -31.17
C PRO A 179 19.82 -6.67 -32.06
N LEU A 180 19.34 -6.50 -33.30
CA LEU A 180 19.21 -7.58 -34.30
C LEU A 180 20.56 -8.27 -34.62
N THR A 181 21.67 -7.62 -34.31
CA THR A 181 23.04 -8.05 -34.62
C THR A 181 23.66 -8.95 -33.55
N LYS A 182 22.97 -9.24 -32.44
CA LYS A 182 23.52 -10.06 -31.35
C LYS A 182 23.72 -11.52 -31.81
N VAL A 183 24.97 -11.94 -31.93
CA VAL A 183 25.36 -13.31 -32.28
C VAL A 183 24.92 -14.29 -31.19
N GLY A 184 24.30 -15.40 -31.56
CA GLY A 184 23.81 -16.43 -30.62
C GLY A 184 22.47 -16.09 -29.93
N CYS A 185 21.89 -14.92 -30.22
CA CYS A 185 20.48 -14.68 -29.92
C CYS A 185 19.64 -15.50 -30.91
N VAL A 186 18.77 -16.36 -30.39
CA VAL A 186 17.75 -17.02 -31.22
C VAL A 186 16.93 -15.92 -31.90
N SER A 187 16.48 -16.15 -33.14
CA SER A 187 15.55 -15.27 -33.88
C SER A 187 14.28 -14.88 -33.11
N ASP A 188 14.07 -15.48 -31.92
CA ASP A 188 12.86 -15.50 -31.11
C ASP A 188 12.97 -14.68 -29.80
N CYS A 189 13.93 -13.75 -29.68
CA CYS A 189 13.68 -12.55 -28.84
C CYS A 189 12.52 -11.68 -29.41
N VAL A 190 11.94 -12.13 -30.54
CA VAL A 190 10.81 -11.61 -31.33
C VAL A 190 9.65 -12.61 -31.26
N ASN A 191 8.44 -12.14 -30.92
CA ASN A 191 7.21 -12.83 -31.29
C ASN A 191 6.39 -11.88 -32.16
N GLU A 192 6.67 -11.85 -33.45
CA GLU A 192 6.13 -10.88 -34.43
C GLU A 192 4.60 -10.97 -34.55
N LYS A 193 4.01 -12.13 -34.27
CA LYS A 193 2.56 -12.32 -34.23
C LYS A 193 1.90 -11.55 -33.09
N GLN A 194 2.55 -11.49 -31.91
CA GLN A 194 2.02 -10.81 -30.73
C GLN A 194 2.24 -9.29 -30.73
N LEU A 195 3.31 -8.76 -31.36
CA LEU A 195 3.53 -7.31 -31.43
C LEU A 195 2.45 -6.59 -32.26
N HIS A 196 1.91 -7.25 -33.29
CA HIS A 196 0.78 -6.74 -34.07
C HIS A 196 -0.57 -6.92 -33.37
N GLU A 197 -0.73 -7.94 -32.51
CA GLU A 197 -1.94 -8.16 -31.71
C GLU A 197 -2.00 -7.25 -30.47
N LEU A 198 -0.90 -7.09 -29.72
CA LEU A 198 -0.78 -6.17 -28.58
C LEU A 198 -0.97 -4.71 -28.97
N LYS A 199 -0.54 -4.31 -30.18
CA LYS A 199 -0.74 -2.94 -30.69
C LYS A 199 -2.15 -2.69 -31.23
N ARG A 200 -2.85 -3.73 -31.72
CA ARG A 200 -4.22 -3.59 -32.24
C ARG A 200 -5.27 -3.47 -31.13
N SER A 201 -5.04 -4.04 -29.96
CA SER A 201 -5.92 -3.89 -28.79
C SER A 201 -5.84 -2.52 -28.13
N SER A 202 -4.75 -1.76 -28.33
CA SER A 202 -4.58 -0.41 -27.78
C SER A 202 -5.22 0.69 -28.64
N THR A 203 -5.52 0.43 -29.91
CA THR A 203 -5.96 1.46 -30.88
C THR A 203 -7.43 1.34 -31.30
N SER A 204 -8.23 0.45 -30.70
CA SER A 204 -9.64 0.28 -31.07
C SER A 204 -10.60 0.76 -29.98
N SER A 205 -10.52 2.04 -29.61
CA SER A 205 -11.58 2.70 -28.85
C SER A 205 -11.72 4.19 -29.12
N MET A 206 -11.46 4.67 -30.34
CA MET A 206 -12.02 5.95 -30.82
C MET A 206 -12.29 5.91 -32.34
N PRO A 207 -13.52 6.16 -32.81
CA PRO A 207 -13.78 6.39 -34.22
C PRO A 207 -13.37 7.83 -34.58
N SER A 208 -12.34 7.96 -35.41
CA SER A 208 -11.95 9.23 -36.03
C SER A 208 -13.06 9.73 -36.96
N SER A 209 -13.52 10.96 -36.70
CA SER A 209 -14.33 11.76 -37.61
C SER A 209 -13.56 12.07 -38.89
N ALA A 210 -14.06 11.58 -40.02
CA ALA A 210 -13.63 12.04 -41.34
C ALA A 210 -14.87 12.38 -42.17
N THR A 211 -15.08 13.68 -42.33
CA THR A 211 -15.94 14.30 -43.34
C THR A 211 -15.32 14.15 -44.73
N GLY A 212 -16.12 13.80 -45.73
CA GLY A 212 -15.64 13.70 -47.11
C GLY A 212 -16.64 13.08 -48.10
N ASN A 213 -17.54 13.91 -48.60
CA ASN A 213 -18.46 13.68 -49.73
C ASN A 213 -17.83 12.96 -50.95
N THR A 214 -18.55 12.02 -51.59
CA THR A 214 -19.20 12.14 -52.93
C THR A 214 -19.40 10.81 -53.67
N THR A 215 -20.57 10.70 -54.34
CA THR A 215 -20.93 9.87 -55.53
C THR A 215 -20.90 8.33 -55.40
N SER A 216 -21.79 7.51 -55.95
CA SER A 216 -23.05 7.60 -56.71
C SER A 216 -23.48 6.14 -57.02
N THR A 217 -24.71 5.94 -57.53
CA THR A 217 -25.26 4.74 -58.22
C THR A 217 -25.62 3.52 -57.33
N SER A 218 -26.90 3.27 -57.00
CA SER A 218 -28.06 2.78 -57.78
C SER A 218 -28.20 1.26 -57.84
N THR A 219 -29.34 0.76 -57.33
CA THR A 219 -30.28 -0.28 -57.86
C THR A 219 -30.85 -1.10 -56.68
N ALA A 220 -32.13 -0.92 -56.32
CA ALA A 220 -33.29 -1.79 -56.68
C ALA A 220 -33.16 -3.22 -56.08
N ALA A 221 -34.14 -3.83 -55.41
CA ALA A 221 -35.59 -3.69 -55.47
C ALA A 221 -36.28 -4.33 -54.24
N SER A 222 -37.53 -3.86 -53.96
CA SER A 222 -38.77 -4.60 -53.60
C SER A 222 -38.66 -5.92 -52.80
N SER A 223 -39.46 -6.26 -51.80
CA SER A 223 -40.88 -6.02 -51.47
C SER A 223 -41.11 -6.87 -50.19
N THR A 224 -41.99 -6.63 -49.23
CA THR A 224 -43.47 -6.58 -49.21
C THR A 224 -43.80 -6.31 -47.73
N ALA A 225 -44.63 -5.31 -47.39
CA ALA A 225 -46.04 -5.48 -46.98
C ALA A 225 -46.23 -6.56 -45.88
N SER A 226 -46.86 -6.32 -44.74
CA SER A 226 -47.93 -5.36 -44.43
C SER A 226 -48.27 -5.43 -42.93
N SER A 227 -48.87 -4.33 -42.46
CA SER A 227 -50.00 -4.27 -41.50
C SER A 227 -49.83 -4.85 -40.09
N SER A 228 -50.33 -4.27 -39.02
CA SER A 228 -50.93 -2.97 -38.69
C SER A 228 -51.27 -3.06 -37.20
N SER A 229 -51.29 -1.92 -36.51
CA SER A 229 -52.20 -1.50 -35.42
C SER A 229 -52.75 -2.59 -34.45
N SER A 230 -52.83 -2.41 -33.14
CA SER A 230 -52.79 -1.25 -32.25
C SER A 230 -53.31 -1.76 -30.89
N SER A 231 -52.90 -1.09 -29.79
CA SER A 231 -53.71 -0.76 -28.58
C SER A 231 -54.61 -1.86 -27.97
N SER A 232 -54.66 -2.14 -26.68
CA SER A 232 -54.27 -1.44 -25.46
C SER A 232 -54.97 -2.18 -24.30
N THR A 233 -54.49 -2.00 -23.06
CA THR A 233 -55.26 -2.06 -21.78
C THR A 233 -55.88 -3.43 -21.41
N THR A 234 -55.89 -3.96 -20.19
CA THR A 234 -55.83 -3.45 -18.80
C THR A 234 -55.85 -4.66 -17.85
N SER A 235 -55.56 -4.43 -16.57
CA SER A 235 -56.00 -5.17 -15.36
C SER A 235 -55.48 -6.61 -15.16
N ALA A 236 -54.62 -6.88 -14.18
CA ALA A 236 -54.80 -6.87 -12.72
C ALA A 236 -55.14 -8.27 -12.14
N ALA A 237 -54.19 -8.73 -11.34
CA ALA A 237 -54.34 -9.43 -10.05
C ALA A 237 -54.93 -10.84 -9.95
N SER A 238 -54.22 -11.61 -9.11
CA SER A 238 -54.66 -12.71 -8.23
C SER A 238 -55.00 -14.04 -8.91
N ALA A 239 -54.84 -15.22 -8.30
CA ALA A 239 -54.08 -15.73 -7.17
C ALA A 239 -54.35 -17.26 -7.19
N ALA A 240 -53.48 -18.00 -6.49
CA ALA A 240 -53.78 -19.29 -5.84
C ALA A 240 -53.88 -20.58 -6.68
N ALA A 241 -52.86 -21.41 -6.43
CA ALA A 241 -52.98 -22.77 -5.89
C ALA A 241 -53.52 -23.90 -6.79
N ALA A 242 -52.69 -24.92 -7.01
CA ALA A 242 -52.70 -26.15 -6.21
C ALA A 242 -52.20 -27.38 -7.00
N THR A 243 -51.14 -27.97 -6.44
CA THR A 243 -50.96 -29.42 -6.16
C THR A 243 -50.69 -30.46 -7.26
N ALA A 244 -49.79 -31.35 -6.84
CA ALA A 244 -49.58 -32.76 -7.19
C ALA A 244 -48.72 -33.01 -8.45
N ALA A 245 -47.49 -33.51 -8.38
CA ALA A 245 -46.86 -34.64 -7.67
C ALA A 245 -46.44 -35.73 -8.68
N ALA A 246 -45.24 -36.24 -8.43
CA ALA A 246 -44.74 -37.58 -8.74
C ALA A 246 -43.93 -37.82 -10.04
N ALA A 247 -42.76 -38.41 -9.77
CA ALA A 247 -42.06 -39.48 -10.51
C ALA A 247 -40.92 -39.10 -11.48
N GLU A 248 -39.69 -39.21 -10.97
CA GLU A 248 -38.47 -39.65 -11.68
C GLU A 248 -38.60 -41.10 -12.24
N PRO A 249 -37.55 -41.68 -12.86
CA PRO A 249 -36.85 -41.37 -14.12
C PRO A 249 -37.02 -42.61 -15.07
N PRO A 250 -36.25 -42.93 -16.15
CA PRO A 250 -34.80 -43.24 -16.08
C PRO A 250 -33.96 -43.15 -17.40
N THR A 251 -32.68 -43.52 -17.26
CA THR A 251 -31.84 -44.30 -18.20
C THR A 251 -31.19 -43.67 -19.45
N GLN A 252 -29.84 -43.72 -19.42
CA GLN A 252 -28.95 -43.84 -20.57
C GLN A 252 -29.18 -45.15 -21.36
N PRO A 253 -28.59 -45.25 -22.57
CA PRO A 253 -27.69 -46.38 -22.76
C PRO A 253 -26.38 -46.03 -23.48
N ALA A 254 -25.33 -46.73 -23.05
CA ALA A 254 -24.06 -46.90 -23.77
C ALA A 254 -24.22 -47.88 -24.94
N ASN A 255 -23.45 -47.69 -26.02
CA ASN A 255 -23.07 -48.78 -26.90
C ASN A 255 -21.70 -48.55 -27.53
N SER A 256 -20.93 -49.64 -27.55
CA SER A 256 -19.53 -49.79 -27.95
C SER A 256 -19.36 -50.36 -29.37
N SER A 257 -18.11 -50.31 -29.88
CA SER A 257 -17.50 -50.98 -31.07
C SER A 257 -17.39 -50.11 -32.33
N SER A 258 -16.31 -50.12 -33.14
CA SER A 258 -14.94 -50.64 -33.07
C SER A 258 -14.18 -50.14 -34.33
N GLN A 259 -12.89 -49.82 -34.18
CA GLN A 259 -11.80 -49.81 -35.19
C GLN A 259 -11.96 -49.02 -36.52
N SER A 260 -11.12 -48.01 -36.74
CA SER A 260 -9.96 -48.07 -37.66
C SER A 260 -9.21 -46.72 -37.73
N ALA A 261 -7.90 -46.82 -37.92
CA ALA A 261 -6.95 -45.70 -37.93
C ALA A 261 -6.90 -44.99 -39.29
N ALA A 262 -6.95 -43.65 -39.27
CA ALA A 262 -6.43 -42.78 -40.32
C ALA A 262 -6.14 -41.39 -39.72
N GLY A 263 -4.97 -40.82 -40.03
CA GLY A 263 -4.38 -39.67 -39.34
C GLY A 263 -5.22 -38.38 -39.36
N ALA A 264 -5.22 -37.68 -38.23
CA ALA A 264 -5.79 -36.35 -38.09
C ALA A 264 -4.70 -35.34 -37.72
N SER A 265 -4.43 -34.45 -38.67
CA SER A 265 -3.76 -33.16 -38.49
C SER A 265 -4.43 -32.41 -37.34
N THR A 266 -3.70 -32.22 -36.24
CA THR A 266 -4.10 -31.34 -35.14
C THR A 266 -3.96 -29.89 -35.58
N THR A 267 -5.03 -29.35 -36.17
CA THR A 267 -5.24 -27.89 -36.21
C THR A 267 -5.35 -27.40 -34.77
N ALA A 268 -4.29 -26.72 -34.31
CA ALA A 268 -4.28 -25.99 -33.06
C ALA A 268 -5.45 -24.98 -33.03
N PRO A 269 -6.12 -24.80 -31.89
CA PRO A 269 -7.15 -23.77 -31.75
C PRO A 269 -6.53 -22.38 -31.97
N ASN A 270 -7.31 -21.54 -32.63
CA ASN A 270 -6.90 -20.26 -33.20
C ASN A 270 -6.42 -19.26 -32.10
N PRO A 271 -5.23 -18.65 -32.19
CA PRO A 271 -4.65 -17.81 -31.13
C PRO A 271 -5.37 -16.48 -30.88
N ALA A 272 -6.30 -16.07 -31.76
CA ALA A 272 -7.16 -14.89 -31.56
C ALA A 272 -8.11 -15.01 -30.34
N SER A 273 -8.30 -16.21 -29.78
CA SER A 273 -9.15 -16.38 -28.59
C SER A 273 -8.44 -16.04 -27.28
N TYR A 274 -7.11 -15.87 -27.22
CA TYR A 274 -6.40 -15.80 -25.93
C TYR A 274 -6.05 -14.39 -25.46
N THR A 275 -5.85 -13.43 -26.36
CA THR A 275 -5.77 -12.00 -26.02
C THR A 275 -7.15 -11.39 -25.80
N SER A 276 -8.17 -11.90 -26.50
CA SER A 276 -9.56 -11.66 -26.10
C SER A 276 -9.76 -12.18 -24.68
N VAL A 277 -9.32 -13.41 -24.36
CA VAL A 277 -9.48 -13.97 -23.00
C VAL A 277 -8.79 -13.16 -21.90
N MET A 278 -7.63 -12.51 -22.09
CA MET A 278 -7.05 -11.69 -21.00
C MET A 278 -7.76 -10.34 -20.82
N VAL A 279 -8.18 -9.69 -21.90
CA VAL A 279 -8.97 -8.44 -21.84
C VAL A 279 -10.39 -8.75 -21.36
N GLU A 280 -11.02 -9.79 -21.90
CA GLU A 280 -12.31 -10.33 -21.49
C GLU A 280 -12.26 -10.79 -20.04
N ASP A 281 -11.26 -11.55 -19.58
CA ASP A 281 -11.16 -11.96 -18.17
C ASP A 281 -11.02 -10.76 -17.23
N PHE A 282 -10.35 -9.68 -17.65
CA PHE A 282 -10.15 -8.49 -16.82
C PHE A 282 -11.37 -7.56 -16.84
N GLU A 283 -11.98 -7.35 -18.01
CA GLU A 283 -13.22 -6.61 -18.19
C GLU A 283 -14.43 -7.34 -17.57
N ASN A 284 -14.45 -8.67 -17.59
CA ASN A 284 -15.46 -9.49 -16.91
C ASN A 284 -15.29 -9.47 -15.39
N ARG A 285 -14.09 -9.16 -14.87
CA ARG A 285 -13.83 -8.95 -13.43
C ARG A 285 -14.16 -7.51 -12.97
N ALA A 286 -14.21 -6.56 -13.91
CA ALA A 286 -14.57 -5.17 -13.63
C ALA A 286 -16.09 -4.98 -13.58
N PHE A 287 -16.53 -4.07 -12.71
CA PHE A 287 -17.93 -3.86 -12.32
C PHE A 287 -18.91 -3.56 -13.49
N ALA A 288 -20.19 -3.80 -13.21
CA ALA A 288 -21.34 -3.86 -14.12
C ALA A 288 -21.47 -2.77 -15.22
N LYS A 289 -21.94 -3.21 -16.40
CA LYS A 289 -22.27 -2.46 -17.63
C LYS A 289 -23.05 -1.14 -17.45
N GLU A 290 -23.73 -0.94 -16.32
CA GLU A 290 -24.57 0.23 -16.08
C GLU A 290 -23.76 1.44 -15.54
N GLN A 291 -22.76 1.19 -14.69
CA GLN A 291 -21.82 2.22 -14.23
C GLN A 291 -20.94 2.73 -15.39
N PHE A 292 -20.68 1.85 -16.36
CA PHE A 292 -19.93 2.15 -17.60
C PHE A 292 -20.58 3.26 -18.46
N ARG A 293 -21.92 3.36 -18.49
CA ARG A 293 -22.62 4.40 -19.29
C ARG A 293 -22.49 5.79 -18.67
N PHE A 294 -22.57 5.88 -17.34
CA PHE A 294 -22.40 7.14 -16.62
C PHE A 294 -20.94 7.63 -16.72
N ASN A 295 -19.99 6.70 -16.64
CA ASN A 295 -18.56 6.99 -16.78
C ASN A 295 -18.23 7.61 -18.14
N LYS A 296 -18.82 7.15 -19.24
CA LYS A 296 -18.52 7.69 -20.58
C LYS A 296 -18.81 9.19 -20.72
N LEU A 297 -19.86 9.71 -20.08
CA LEU A 297 -20.16 11.16 -20.10
C LEU A 297 -19.17 11.94 -19.24
N LEU A 298 -18.83 11.41 -18.05
CA LEU A 298 -17.82 11.99 -17.19
C LEU A 298 -16.44 11.98 -17.87
N ASP A 299 -16.12 10.96 -18.64
CA ASP A 299 -14.85 10.83 -19.37
C ASP A 299 -14.68 11.92 -20.43
N ILE A 300 -15.75 12.26 -21.16
CA ILE A 300 -15.72 13.37 -22.14
C ILE A 300 -15.45 14.69 -21.42
N GLN A 301 -16.21 14.99 -20.38
CA GLN A 301 -16.02 16.22 -19.59
C GLN A 301 -14.64 16.26 -18.94
N HIS A 302 -14.16 15.13 -18.45
CA HIS A 302 -12.83 15.00 -17.87
C HIS A 302 -11.74 15.32 -18.90
N ASN A 303 -11.87 14.84 -20.14
CA ASN A 303 -10.90 15.15 -21.20
C ASN A 303 -10.88 16.64 -21.54
N ASP A 304 -12.05 17.27 -21.68
CA ASP A 304 -12.14 18.71 -21.92
C ASP A 304 -11.48 19.52 -20.78
N ILE A 305 -11.71 19.11 -19.53
CA ILE A 305 -11.09 19.74 -18.34
C ILE A 305 -9.58 19.50 -18.32
N TYR A 306 -9.14 18.30 -18.65
CA TYR A 306 -7.73 17.96 -18.73
C TYR A 306 -7.01 18.87 -19.72
N ASP A 307 -7.56 19.04 -20.93
CA ASP A 307 -6.98 19.91 -21.96
C ASP A 307 -7.04 21.39 -21.52
N GLU A 308 -8.15 21.83 -20.91
CA GLU A 308 -8.31 23.20 -20.38
C GLU A 308 -7.25 23.52 -19.31
N VAL A 309 -6.98 22.60 -18.38
CA VAL A 309 -5.96 22.80 -17.35
C VAL A 309 -4.56 22.76 -17.97
N LEU A 310 -4.32 21.86 -18.92
CA LEU A 310 -3.05 21.76 -19.61
C LEU A 310 -2.69 23.05 -20.37
N ASP A 311 -3.68 23.68 -21.03
CA ASP A 311 -3.52 24.94 -21.76
C ASP A 311 -3.24 26.13 -20.83
N LYS A 312 -3.72 26.09 -19.58
CA LYS A 312 -3.48 27.13 -18.57
C LYS A 312 -2.11 26.99 -17.88
N LEU A 313 -1.48 25.82 -17.96
CA LEU A 313 -0.19 25.57 -17.34
C LEU A 313 0.94 25.91 -18.32
N PRO A 314 2.00 26.62 -17.86
CA PRO A 314 3.10 27.00 -18.73
C PRO A 314 3.79 25.75 -19.32
N GLU A 315 4.33 25.89 -20.54
CA GLU A 315 5.21 24.87 -21.07
C GLU A 315 6.47 24.77 -20.22
N VAL A 316 6.97 23.53 -20.03
CA VAL A 316 8.23 23.27 -19.34
C VAL A 316 9.35 23.83 -20.22
N SER A 317 9.67 25.12 -20.06
CA SER A 317 10.82 25.74 -20.70
C SER A 317 12.07 25.40 -19.90
N SER A 318 13.16 25.15 -20.63
CA SER A 318 14.49 24.81 -20.11
C SER A 318 15.24 25.98 -19.47
N ASP A 319 14.58 27.12 -19.23
CA ASP A 319 15.20 28.29 -18.62
C ASP A 319 15.13 28.17 -17.09
N GLU A 320 16.29 27.79 -16.52
CA GLU A 320 16.53 27.70 -15.10
C GLU A 320 16.24 29.03 -14.39
N GLY A 321 15.32 29.01 -13.41
CA GLY A 321 15.42 29.90 -12.24
C GLY A 321 14.14 30.56 -11.72
N SER A 322 13.06 30.65 -12.49
CA SER A 322 11.80 31.24 -11.98
C SER A 322 10.77 30.16 -11.65
N PRO A 323 10.27 30.07 -10.40
CA PRO A 323 9.22 29.11 -10.04
C PRO A 323 7.94 29.42 -10.83
N PRO A 324 7.17 28.40 -11.24
CA PRO A 324 5.96 28.60 -12.02
C PRO A 324 4.96 29.50 -11.26
N ASP A 325 4.56 30.60 -11.89
CA ASP A 325 3.65 31.59 -11.30
C ASP A 325 2.18 31.19 -11.53
N HIS A 326 1.77 30.08 -10.92
CA HIS A 326 0.38 29.63 -10.91
C HIS A 326 -0.07 29.14 -9.53
N ASN A 327 -1.37 29.09 -9.31
CA ASN A 327 -2.00 28.61 -8.08
C ASN A 327 -2.57 27.19 -8.18
N PHE A 328 -2.25 26.46 -9.25
CA PHE A 328 -2.59 25.04 -9.38
C PHE A 328 -1.76 24.16 -8.43
N ILE A 329 -2.43 23.26 -7.70
CA ILE A 329 -1.84 22.30 -6.77
C ILE A 329 -2.15 20.86 -7.20
N ASN A 330 -1.28 19.93 -6.83
CA ASN A 330 -1.50 18.50 -6.99
C ASN A 330 -1.94 17.88 -5.67
N VAL A 331 -2.91 16.98 -5.74
CA VAL A 331 -3.57 16.35 -4.59
C VAL A 331 -3.48 14.84 -4.73
N LEU A 332 -3.10 14.15 -3.65
CA LEU A 332 -3.02 12.69 -3.57
C LEU A 332 -3.97 12.17 -2.49
N SER A 333 -4.82 11.21 -2.83
CA SER A 333 -5.66 10.47 -1.88
C SER A 333 -5.24 9.00 -1.86
N LEU A 334 -4.97 8.47 -0.67
CA LEU A 334 -4.59 7.08 -0.44
C LEU A 334 -5.62 6.37 0.46
N ASP A 335 -6.25 5.33 -0.07
CA ASP A 335 -7.32 4.63 0.62
C ASP A 335 -6.82 3.68 1.73
N GLY A 336 -7.70 3.34 2.67
CA GLY A 336 -7.44 2.30 3.68
C GLY A 336 -7.73 0.89 3.19
N GLY A 337 -7.02 -0.12 3.70
CA GLY A 337 -7.23 -1.51 3.27
C GLY A 337 -6.33 -2.61 3.84
N GLY A 338 -5.63 -2.35 4.96
CA GLY A 338 -4.74 -3.35 5.59
C GLY A 338 -3.56 -3.75 4.70
N ILE A 339 -3.25 -5.04 4.59
CA ILE A 339 -2.14 -5.54 3.76
C ILE A 339 -2.27 -5.16 2.28
N ARG A 340 -3.48 -4.85 1.81
CA ARG A 340 -3.73 -4.36 0.45
C ARG A 340 -3.12 -2.98 0.18
N GLY A 341 -2.53 -2.31 1.17
CA GLY A 341 -1.62 -1.18 0.92
C GLY A 341 -0.51 -1.47 -0.07
N LEU A 342 -0.11 -2.74 -0.20
CA LEU A 342 0.81 -3.18 -1.25
C LEU A 342 0.29 -2.88 -2.67
N VAL A 343 -1.03 -2.80 -2.88
CA VAL A 343 -1.61 -2.34 -4.15
C VAL A 343 -1.26 -0.88 -4.40
N ILE A 344 -1.50 0.00 -3.42
CA ILE A 344 -1.15 1.43 -3.51
C ILE A 344 0.34 1.58 -3.83
N ILE A 345 1.19 0.89 -3.05
CA ILE A 345 2.65 0.95 -3.20
C ILE A 345 3.06 0.46 -4.60
N GLN A 346 2.52 -0.67 -5.06
CA GLN A 346 2.88 -1.25 -6.36
C GLN A 346 2.43 -0.35 -7.52
N LEU A 347 1.24 0.24 -7.45
CA LEU A 347 0.74 1.19 -8.45
C LEU A 347 1.64 2.44 -8.50
N LEU A 348 1.98 3.01 -7.34
CA LEU A 348 2.90 4.15 -7.26
C LEU A 348 4.28 3.81 -7.84
N ILE A 349 4.83 2.61 -7.58
CA ILE A 349 6.11 2.14 -8.16
C ILE A 349 6.03 2.11 -9.69
N CYS A 350 4.92 1.63 -10.24
CA CYS A 350 4.70 1.63 -11.69
C CYS A 350 4.58 3.05 -12.26
N VAL A 351 3.93 3.97 -11.55
CA VAL A 351 3.88 5.39 -11.95
C VAL A 351 5.29 6.00 -11.92
N GLU A 352 6.07 5.79 -10.85
CA GLU A 352 7.46 6.27 -10.77
C GLU A 352 8.34 5.72 -11.90
N ARG A 353 8.11 4.46 -12.32
CA ARG A 353 8.82 3.87 -13.46
C ARG A 353 8.54 4.59 -14.77
N ILE A 354 7.29 4.99 -15.02
CA ILE A 354 6.89 5.75 -16.22
C ILE A 354 7.35 7.21 -16.11
N MET A 355 7.28 7.77 -14.90
CA MET A 355 7.71 9.13 -14.60
C MET A 355 9.23 9.30 -14.74
N GLY A 356 10.00 8.26 -14.38
CA GLY A 356 11.48 8.27 -14.36
C GLY A 356 12.08 8.92 -13.11
N GLU A 357 11.25 9.41 -12.20
CA GLU A 357 11.63 10.12 -10.97
C GLU A 357 10.56 9.92 -9.87
N PRO A 358 10.88 10.18 -8.59
CA PRO A 358 9.93 10.04 -7.50
C PRO A 358 8.72 10.96 -7.67
N ILE A 359 7.51 10.41 -7.48
CA ILE A 359 6.27 11.17 -7.73
C ILE A 359 5.77 11.92 -6.49
N PHE A 360 6.14 11.47 -5.29
CA PHE A 360 5.66 12.07 -4.04
C PHE A 360 5.99 13.59 -3.92
N PRO A 361 7.17 14.08 -4.34
CA PRO A 361 7.50 15.51 -4.34
C PRO A 361 6.62 16.41 -5.23
N TYR A 362 5.75 15.84 -6.07
CA TYR A 362 4.83 16.60 -6.91
C TYR A 362 3.55 17.00 -6.18
N PHE A 363 3.20 16.34 -5.09
CA PHE A 363 1.93 16.56 -4.39
C PHE A 363 2.07 17.62 -3.31
N ASP A 364 1.15 18.59 -3.32
CA ASP A 364 1.08 19.64 -2.31
C ASP A 364 0.30 19.13 -1.09
N TRP A 365 -0.79 18.41 -1.33
CA TRP A 365 -1.68 17.85 -0.31
C TRP A 365 -1.81 16.33 -0.47
N VAL A 366 -1.74 15.62 0.64
CA VAL A 366 -1.87 14.16 0.68
C VAL A 366 -2.83 13.76 1.80
N GLY A 367 -3.90 13.08 1.43
CA GLY A 367 -4.86 12.47 2.34
C GLY A 367 -4.63 10.96 2.43
N GLY A 368 -4.77 10.41 3.64
CA GLY A 368 -4.59 8.99 3.87
C GLY A 368 -5.55 8.44 4.92
N THR A 369 -6.11 7.26 4.68
CA THR A 369 -6.88 6.52 5.69
C THR A 369 -6.18 5.23 6.03
N SER A 370 -6.02 4.91 7.32
CA SER A 370 -5.47 3.64 7.79
C SER A 370 -4.10 3.35 7.15
N THR A 371 -3.99 2.29 6.36
CA THR A 371 -2.80 1.98 5.55
C THR A 371 -2.38 3.10 4.60
N GLY A 372 -3.31 3.83 3.97
CA GLY A 372 -2.98 5.01 3.17
C GLY A 372 -2.25 6.08 3.97
N ALA A 373 -2.59 6.26 5.24
CA ALA A 373 -1.88 7.16 6.15
C ALA A 373 -0.45 6.67 6.45
N MET A 374 -0.25 5.36 6.63
CA MET A 374 1.09 4.78 6.84
C MET A 374 1.99 4.97 5.63
N VAL A 375 1.46 4.76 4.41
CA VAL A 375 2.21 4.96 3.15
C VAL A 375 2.55 6.44 2.98
N ALA A 376 1.59 7.34 3.17
CA ALA A 376 1.84 8.79 3.08
C ALA A 376 2.88 9.28 4.11
N ALA A 377 2.82 8.79 5.34
CA ALA A 377 3.79 9.13 6.38
C ALA A 377 5.20 8.61 6.04
N GLY A 378 5.32 7.37 5.58
CA GLY A 378 6.61 6.81 5.15
C GLY A 378 7.26 7.62 4.04
N LEU A 379 6.48 8.02 3.02
CA LEU A 379 6.94 8.86 1.93
C LEU A 379 7.34 10.28 2.40
N ALA A 380 6.56 10.87 3.32
CA ALA A 380 6.88 12.16 3.92
C ALA A 380 8.15 12.13 4.79
N MET A 381 8.47 10.99 5.38
CA MET A 381 9.74 10.75 6.07
C MET A 381 10.93 10.52 5.11
N GLY A 382 10.70 10.52 3.80
CA GLY A 382 11.72 10.31 2.79
C GLY A 382 12.04 8.84 2.51
N GLN A 383 11.21 7.90 2.95
CA GLN A 383 11.34 6.50 2.56
C GLN A 383 10.96 6.32 1.09
N THR A 384 11.66 5.43 0.38
CA THR A 384 11.29 5.06 -0.99
C THR A 384 10.14 4.07 -1.00
N LEU A 385 9.38 4.02 -2.09
CA LEU A 385 8.29 3.06 -2.23
C LEU A 385 8.74 1.61 -2.05
N HIS A 386 9.94 1.24 -2.51
CA HIS A 386 10.49 -0.10 -2.30
C HIS A 386 10.83 -0.38 -0.84
N GLN A 387 11.25 0.63 -0.06
CA GLN A 387 11.42 0.48 1.39
C GLN A 387 10.08 0.24 2.09
N ILE A 388 9.04 1.01 1.71
CA ILE A 388 7.68 0.83 2.24
C ILE A 388 7.08 -0.52 1.80
N GLN A 389 7.35 -0.97 0.57
CA GLN A 389 6.94 -2.30 0.10
C GLN A 389 7.53 -3.41 0.99
N ARG A 390 8.83 -3.34 1.26
CA ARG A 390 9.53 -4.28 2.16
C ARG A 390 8.99 -4.23 3.58
N LEU A 391 8.69 -3.03 4.08
CA LEU A 391 8.03 -2.81 5.37
C LEU A 391 6.70 -3.59 5.43
N TYR A 392 5.84 -3.47 4.42
CA TYR A 392 4.55 -4.17 4.38
C TYR A 392 4.70 -5.70 4.29
N LEU A 393 5.71 -6.19 3.59
CA LEU A 393 6.01 -7.63 3.51
C LEU A 393 6.52 -8.20 4.85
N ARG A 394 7.19 -7.39 5.68
CA ARG A 394 7.52 -7.76 7.08
C ARG A 394 6.30 -7.62 7.99
N PHE A 395 5.55 -6.53 7.82
CA PHE A 395 4.37 -6.19 8.60
C PHE A 395 3.36 -7.34 8.67
N LYS A 396 3.02 -7.96 7.53
CA LYS A 396 2.04 -9.04 7.50
C LYS A 396 2.41 -10.22 8.42
N ASP A 397 3.70 -10.56 8.49
CA ASP A 397 4.16 -11.73 9.23
C ASP A 397 4.34 -11.40 10.72
N MET A 398 4.66 -10.14 11.04
CA MET A 398 4.92 -9.67 12.40
C MET A 398 3.66 -9.20 13.14
N VAL A 399 2.67 -8.63 12.45
CA VAL A 399 1.52 -7.97 13.10
C VAL A 399 0.25 -8.82 13.08
N PHE A 400 -0.04 -9.51 11.97
CA PHE A 400 -1.25 -10.32 11.89
C PHE A 400 -1.05 -11.67 12.57
N ASP A 401 -1.52 -11.80 13.80
CA ASP A 401 -1.53 -13.07 14.51
C ASP A 401 -2.72 -13.95 14.08
N SER A 402 -2.65 -15.26 14.34
CA SER A 402 -3.74 -16.20 13.99
C SER A 402 -5.05 -15.99 14.79
N ARG A 403 -5.07 -15.04 15.74
CA ARG A 403 -6.24 -14.72 16.56
C ARG A 403 -6.60 -13.24 16.40
N ARG A 404 -7.90 -12.97 16.31
CA ARG A 404 -8.48 -11.62 16.33
C ARG A 404 -9.17 -11.38 17.69
N PRO A 405 -9.11 -10.16 18.25
CA PRO A 405 -8.30 -9.03 17.80
C PRO A 405 -6.79 -9.31 17.93
N HIS A 406 -6.00 -8.72 17.03
CA HIS A 406 -4.54 -8.87 17.01
C HIS A 406 -3.88 -8.07 18.14
N ASN A 407 -2.64 -8.43 18.46
CA ASN A 407 -1.90 -7.77 19.53
C ASN A 407 -1.53 -6.32 19.15
N THR A 408 -2.21 -5.37 19.79
CA THR A 408 -2.01 -3.93 19.55
C THR A 408 -0.59 -3.47 19.92
N GLN A 409 0.03 -4.05 20.94
CA GLN A 409 1.39 -3.66 21.35
C GLN A 409 2.43 -4.04 20.29
N VAL A 410 2.19 -5.11 19.54
CA VAL A 410 3.09 -5.53 18.46
C VAL A 410 2.99 -4.54 17.29
N LEU A 411 1.78 -4.13 16.92
CA LEU A 411 1.55 -3.08 15.92
C LEU A 411 2.22 -1.77 16.33
N GLU A 412 2.01 -1.31 17.58
CA GLU A 412 2.60 -0.06 18.07
C GLU A 412 4.12 -0.11 18.06
N LYS A 413 4.72 -1.20 18.57
CA LYS A 413 6.19 -1.38 18.51
C LYS A 413 6.70 -1.37 17.08
N PHE A 414 5.99 -2.00 16.16
CA PHE A 414 6.35 -1.99 14.74
C PHE A 414 6.34 -0.58 14.15
N ILE A 415 5.26 0.19 14.38
CA ILE A 415 5.17 1.58 13.88
C ILE A 415 6.26 2.44 14.52
N CYS A 416 6.49 2.33 15.83
CA CYS A 416 7.53 3.10 16.53
C CYS A 416 8.95 2.77 16.00
N GLN A 417 9.24 1.51 15.69
CA GLN A 417 10.54 1.11 15.15
C GLN A 417 10.80 1.70 13.77
N GLU A 418 9.76 1.80 12.93
CA GLU A 418 9.91 2.11 11.51
C GLU A 418 9.64 3.59 11.21
N MET A 419 8.84 4.28 12.03
CA MET A 419 8.49 5.70 11.92
C MET A 419 9.14 6.59 13.00
N GLY A 420 9.83 5.99 13.97
CA GLY A 420 10.42 6.66 15.12
C GLY A 420 9.44 6.88 16.28
N ALA A 421 9.87 6.54 17.49
CA ALA A 421 9.05 6.63 18.70
C ALA A 421 8.76 8.08 19.12
N GLU A 422 9.70 8.98 18.87
CA GLU A 422 9.68 10.40 19.30
C GLU A 422 9.36 11.37 18.15
N THR A 423 9.14 10.86 16.93
CA THR A 423 8.84 11.71 15.77
C THR A 423 7.48 12.35 15.96
N MET A 424 7.40 13.69 15.92
CA MET A 424 6.13 14.40 16.01
C MET A 424 5.46 14.45 14.64
N PHE A 425 4.13 14.43 14.60
CA PHE A 425 3.42 14.57 13.32
C PHE A 425 3.65 15.96 12.69
N SER A 426 3.83 16.98 13.53
CA SER A 426 4.17 18.34 13.11
C SER A 426 5.59 18.48 12.56
N ASP A 427 6.50 17.52 12.77
CA ASP A 427 7.86 17.53 12.20
C ASP A 427 7.82 17.31 10.69
N LEU A 428 6.80 16.61 10.19
CA LEU A 428 6.55 16.44 8.77
C LEU A 428 6.00 17.76 8.21
N LYS A 429 6.86 18.71 7.82
CA LYS A 429 6.40 20.03 7.35
C LYS A 429 5.80 20.04 5.95
N TRP A 430 6.20 19.10 5.09
CA TRP A 430 5.78 19.04 3.70
C TRP A 430 5.76 17.59 3.18
N PRO A 431 4.76 17.19 2.36
CA PRO A 431 3.58 17.94 1.94
C PRO A 431 2.59 18.18 3.10
N ARG A 432 1.48 18.87 2.81
CA ARG A 432 0.37 19.00 3.76
C ARG A 432 -0.35 17.65 3.87
N LEU A 433 -0.27 17.03 5.03
CA LEU A 433 -0.80 15.69 5.33
C LEU A 433 -2.12 15.80 6.11
N MET A 434 -3.10 15.00 5.71
CA MET A 434 -4.38 14.87 6.38
C MET A 434 -4.73 13.39 6.55
N PHE A 435 -4.88 12.93 7.78
CA PHE A 435 -5.23 11.54 8.09
C PHE A 435 -6.57 11.43 8.80
N THR A 436 -7.38 10.47 8.39
CA THR A 436 -8.72 10.25 8.94
C THR A 436 -8.67 9.36 10.18
N THR A 437 -9.53 9.63 11.17
CA THR A 437 -9.82 8.74 12.30
C THR A 437 -11.25 8.97 12.77
N THR A 438 -11.87 7.98 13.39
CA THR A 438 -13.23 8.10 13.91
C THR A 438 -13.19 8.21 15.42
N ARG A 439 -13.80 9.27 15.96
CA ARG A 439 -14.08 9.43 17.39
C ARG A 439 -15.31 8.62 17.76
N ALA A 440 -15.10 7.62 18.62
CA ALA A 440 -16.10 6.68 19.10
C ALA A 440 -16.44 6.87 20.59
N ASP A 441 -16.02 7.99 21.20
CA ASP A 441 -16.31 8.35 22.60
C ASP A 441 -17.74 8.90 22.82
N PHE A 442 -18.52 9.09 21.75
CA PHE A 442 -19.91 9.54 21.81
C PHE A 442 -20.71 9.01 20.61
N PHE A 443 -22.04 9.11 20.70
CA PHE A 443 -22.97 8.77 19.63
C PHE A 443 -23.79 10.00 19.22
N PRO A 444 -23.94 10.32 17.92
CA PRO A 444 -23.34 9.62 16.77
C PRO A 444 -21.81 9.82 16.72
N VAL A 445 -21.08 8.79 16.28
CA VAL A 445 -19.63 8.86 16.07
C VAL A 445 -19.27 9.98 15.08
N GLN A 446 -18.10 10.60 15.24
CA GLN A 446 -17.66 11.71 14.38
C GLN A 446 -16.32 11.42 13.73
N LEU A 447 -16.16 11.93 12.51
CA LEU A 447 -14.88 11.95 11.82
C LEU A 447 -13.98 13.06 12.40
N GLU A 448 -12.74 12.71 12.71
CA GLU A 448 -11.68 13.66 13.03
C GLU A 448 -10.59 13.59 11.96
N LEU A 449 -10.15 14.77 11.51
CA LEU A 449 -9.09 14.93 10.51
C LEU A 449 -7.82 15.41 11.22
N MET A 450 -6.84 14.52 11.34
CA MET A 450 -5.54 14.82 11.94
C MET A 450 -4.65 15.46 10.87
N ARG A 451 -4.12 16.66 11.13
CA ARG A 451 -3.35 17.46 10.15
C ARG A 451 -1.97 17.82 10.68
N ASN A 452 -0.99 17.90 9.78
CA ASN A 452 0.34 18.45 10.09
C ASN A 452 0.44 19.97 9.83
N TYR A 453 -0.68 20.64 9.52
CA TYR A 453 -0.73 22.06 9.19
C TYR A 453 -1.89 22.79 9.88
N LYS A 454 -1.75 24.12 10.00
CA LYS A 454 -2.78 25.07 10.44
C LYS A 454 -3.27 25.94 9.28
N LEU A 455 -4.35 26.66 9.51
CA LEU A 455 -4.71 27.84 8.73
C LEU A 455 -3.76 28.99 9.09
N PRO A 456 -3.51 29.94 8.17
CA PRO A 456 -2.67 31.11 8.42
C PRO A 456 -3.40 32.14 9.28
N THR A 457 -3.72 31.76 10.52
CA THR A 457 -4.33 32.60 11.57
C THR A 457 -3.79 32.23 12.95
N ASN A 458 -4.28 32.89 13.99
CA ASN A 458 -3.90 32.62 15.38
C ASN A 458 -4.38 31.23 15.86
N ASP A 459 -3.83 30.75 16.97
CA ASP A 459 -4.13 29.41 17.49
C ASP A 459 -5.58 29.29 18.02
N GLU A 460 -6.13 30.36 18.60
CA GLU A 460 -7.51 30.38 19.11
C GLU A 460 -8.55 30.14 17.99
N GLU A 461 -8.44 30.88 16.89
CA GLU A 461 -9.33 30.71 15.73
C GLU A 461 -9.11 29.36 15.04
N ASN A 462 -7.87 28.86 14.99
CA ASN A 462 -7.61 27.49 14.53
C ASN A 462 -8.31 26.46 15.43
N GLU A 463 -8.31 26.65 16.75
CA GLU A 463 -8.99 25.75 17.68
C GLU A 463 -10.51 25.74 17.50
N GLU A 464 -11.12 26.91 17.33
CA GLU A 464 -12.55 27.08 17.05
C GLU A 464 -12.96 26.43 15.73
N LEU A 465 -12.13 26.56 14.70
CA LEU A 465 -12.36 25.98 13.37
C LEU A 465 -12.00 24.49 13.30
N GLY A 466 -11.51 23.90 14.39
CA GLY A 466 -11.11 22.48 14.44
C GLY A 466 -9.78 22.16 13.73
N TYR A 467 -8.97 23.18 13.42
CA TYR A 467 -7.62 23.06 12.89
C TYR A 467 -6.59 22.96 14.01
N ARG A 468 -6.76 21.95 14.85
CA ARG A 468 -5.81 21.66 15.92
C ARG A 468 -4.62 20.92 15.30
N THR A 469 -3.45 21.56 15.26
CA THR A 469 -2.21 20.78 15.07
C THR A 469 -1.85 20.23 16.41
N PRO A 470 -1.64 18.92 16.50
CA PRO A 470 -1.15 18.39 17.74
C PRO A 470 0.37 18.56 17.73
N ASP A 471 0.83 19.73 18.19
CA ASP A 471 2.26 19.97 18.44
C ASP A 471 2.82 18.93 19.44
N ASP A 472 1.94 18.22 20.16
CA ASP A 472 2.25 17.14 21.12
C ASP A 472 1.92 15.71 20.65
N LEU A 473 1.43 15.47 19.42
CA LEU A 473 1.05 14.11 18.99
C LEU A 473 2.14 13.46 18.16
N LEU A 474 2.65 12.37 18.71
CA LEU A 474 3.59 11.48 18.09
C LEU A 474 3.00 10.86 16.82
N LEU A 475 3.80 10.81 15.76
CA LEU A 475 3.43 10.28 14.45
C LEU A 475 2.91 8.84 14.56
N TRP A 476 3.58 7.99 15.34
CA TRP A 476 3.14 6.60 15.52
C TRP A 476 1.72 6.52 16.10
N LYS A 477 1.36 7.46 16.98
CA LYS A 477 0.04 7.51 17.62
C LYS A 477 -1.04 7.98 16.64
N VAL A 478 -0.72 8.96 15.78
CA VAL A 478 -1.58 9.36 14.66
C VAL A 478 -1.90 8.16 13.75
N LEU A 479 -0.86 7.45 13.33
CA LEU A 479 -1.00 6.28 12.46
C LEU A 479 -1.80 5.17 13.13
N ARG A 480 -1.59 4.96 14.43
CA ARG A 480 -2.31 3.96 15.22
C ARG A 480 -3.80 4.28 15.35
N ARG A 481 -4.16 5.56 15.57
CA ARG A 481 -5.56 6.04 15.58
C ARG A 481 -6.25 5.82 14.23
N SER A 482 -5.56 6.14 13.14
CA SER A 482 -6.10 5.96 11.79
C SER A 482 -6.28 4.50 11.38
N SER A 483 -5.51 3.57 11.96
CA SER A 483 -5.48 2.13 11.60
C SER A 483 -6.15 1.19 12.61
N ALA A 484 -6.89 1.73 13.58
CA ALA A 484 -7.56 0.95 14.63
C ALA A 484 -8.86 0.28 14.14
N ALA A 485 -8.74 -0.60 13.15
CA ALA A 485 -9.89 -1.22 12.48
C ALA A 485 -10.68 -2.08 13.49
N PRO A 486 -11.99 -1.82 13.68
CA PRO A 486 -12.82 -2.65 14.55
C PRO A 486 -12.73 -4.13 14.17
N THR A 487 -12.81 -5.02 15.16
CA THR A 487 -12.58 -6.48 15.06
C THR A 487 -11.12 -6.92 14.84
N TYR A 488 -10.27 -6.08 14.23
CA TYR A 488 -8.85 -6.39 14.01
C TYR A 488 -7.97 -5.87 15.14
N PHE A 489 -8.21 -4.64 15.58
CA PHE A 489 -7.40 -3.98 16.60
C PHE A 489 -8.28 -3.28 17.63
N ALA A 490 -7.76 -3.15 18.86
CA ALA A 490 -8.43 -2.37 19.90
C ALA A 490 -8.43 -0.87 19.56
N SER A 491 -9.38 -0.13 20.15
CA SER A 491 -9.41 1.33 20.05
C SER A 491 -8.19 1.95 20.73
N VAL A 492 -7.86 3.18 20.33
CA VAL A 492 -6.73 3.94 20.87
C VAL A 492 -7.24 4.99 21.83
N ASP A 493 -6.58 5.15 22.98
CA ASP A 493 -6.98 6.06 24.05
C ASP A 493 -8.44 5.85 24.52
N ASN A 494 -8.99 4.64 24.33
CA ASN A 494 -10.42 4.31 24.53
C ASN A 494 -11.39 5.26 23.79
N LYS A 495 -10.93 5.91 22.72
CA LYS A 495 -11.63 7.00 22.06
C LYS A 495 -11.64 6.89 20.54
N TYR A 496 -10.53 6.49 19.94
CA TYR A 496 -10.34 6.54 18.49
C TYR A 496 -10.37 5.15 17.87
N ILE A 497 -11.05 5.03 16.73
CA ILE A 497 -11.07 3.85 15.86
C ILE A 497 -10.68 4.27 14.42
N ASP A 498 -10.51 3.29 13.54
CA ASP A 498 -10.09 3.50 12.14
C ASP A 498 -10.97 4.54 11.42
N GLY A 499 -10.32 5.39 10.62
CA GLY A 499 -10.99 6.37 9.78
C GLY A 499 -11.87 5.73 8.71
N GLY A 500 -11.60 4.47 8.36
CA GLY A 500 -12.34 3.67 7.39
C GLY A 500 -13.79 3.39 7.76
N ILE A 501 -14.20 3.67 9.00
CA ILE A 501 -15.61 3.59 9.42
C ILE A 501 -16.44 4.76 8.88
N ILE A 502 -15.83 5.89 8.51
CA ILE A 502 -16.56 7.04 7.95
C ILE A 502 -16.00 7.45 6.59
N ALA A 503 -14.67 7.51 6.47
CA ALA A 503 -13.97 8.04 5.30
C ALA A 503 -12.82 7.10 4.89
N ASN A 504 -13.13 5.89 4.41
CA ASN A 504 -12.08 4.94 3.97
C ASN A 504 -11.35 5.38 2.71
N ASN A 505 -12.03 6.11 1.83
CA ASN A 505 -11.45 6.86 0.73
C ASN A 505 -11.49 8.35 1.10
N PRO A 506 -10.35 8.99 1.41
CA PRO A 506 -10.32 10.37 1.91
C PRO A 506 -10.43 11.43 0.80
N SER A 507 -10.83 11.06 -0.42
CA SER A 507 -10.81 11.98 -1.57
C SER A 507 -11.82 13.13 -1.41
N LEU A 508 -13.01 12.86 -0.89
CA LEU A 508 -14.03 13.89 -0.67
C LEU A 508 -13.61 14.84 0.46
N GLU A 509 -13.00 14.30 1.51
CA GLU A 509 -12.49 15.05 2.65
C GLU A 509 -11.37 16.00 2.20
N LEU A 510 -10.51 15.57 1.27
CA LEU A 510 -9.51 16.44 0.66
C LEU A 510 -10.16 17.57 -0.17
N LEU A 511 -11.16 17.27 -1.00
CA LEU A 511 -11.87 18.31 -1.76
C LEU A 511 -12.57 19.31 -0.85
N GLN A 512 -13.19 18.83 0.24
CA GLN A 512 -13.78 19.68 1.27
C GLN A 512 -12.72 20.58 1.91
N GLU A 513 -11.56 20.04 2.24
CA GLU A 513 -10.46 20.78 2.84
C GLU A 513 -9.95 21.88 1.88
N ILE A 514 -9.86 21.61 0.58
CA ILE A 514 -9.40 22.60 -0.43
C ILE A 514 -10.44 23.71 -0.54
N GLN A 515 -11.71 23.33 -0.57
CA GLN A 515 -12.82 24.28 -0.62
C GLN A 515 -12.86 25.15 0.64
N PHE A 516 -12.58 24.57 1.81
CA PHE A 516 -12.48 25.29 3.07
C PHE A 516 -11.32 26.27 3.04
N TRP A 517 -10.12 25.85 2.61
CA TRP A 517 -8.95 26.71 2.44
C TRP A 517 -9.25 27.92 1.54
N ASN A 518 -9.90 27.69 0.40
CA ASN A 518 -10.28 28.75 -0.52
C ASN A 518 -11.32 29.70 0.08
N SER A 519 -12.31 29.16 0.79
CA SER A 519 -13.34 29.96 1.47
C SER A 519 -12.76 30.79 2.60
N PHE A 520 -11.82 30.22 3.37
CA PHE A 520 -11.10 30.91 4.43
C PHE A 520 -10.25 32.06 3.88
N ASN A 521 -9.47 31.83 2.82
CA ASN A 521 -8.69 32.89 2.18
C ASN A 521 -9.60 34.00 1.65
N LYS A 522 -10.75 33.66 1.06
CA LYS A 522 -11.74 34.66 0.62
C LYS A 522 -12.30 35.45 1.81
N TYR A 523 -12.61 34.79 2.92
CA TYR A 523 -13.11 35.43 4.14
C TYR A 523 -12.09 36.42 4.74
N LYS A 524 -10.81 36.04 4.77
CA LYS A 524 -9.71 36.90 5.26
C LYS A 524 -9.16 37.87 4.20
N ASN A 525 -9.72 37.90 2.99
CA ASN A 525 -9.21 38.67 1.84
C ASN A 525 -7.74 38.38 1.47
N PHE A 526 -7.30 37.13 1.63
CA PHE A 526 -6.00 36.66 1.17
C PHE A 526 -6.05 36.24 -0.31
N THR A 527 -4.96 36.46 -1.04
CA THR A 527 -4.83 36.12 -2.47
C THR A 527 -4.33 34.69 -2.71
N ASN A 528 -4.40 33.83 -1.69
CA ASN A 528 -3.77 32.51 -1.65
C ASN A 528 -4.71 31.35 -2.01
N ALA A 529 -5.83 31.65 -2.69
CA ALA A 529 -6.74 30.62 -3.17
C ALA A 529 -6.04 29.74 -4.23
N VAL A 530 -6.31 28.44 -4.18
CA VAL A 530 -5.68 27.42 -5.02
C VAL A 530 -6.70 26.73 -5.91
N ASN A 531 -6.23 26.26 -7.06
CA ASN A 531 -7.00 25.41 -7.97
C ASN A 531 -6.37 24.02 -7.98
N VAL A 532 -7.16 22.98 -8.24
CA VAL A 532 -6.61 21.62 -8.35
C VAL A 532 -6.15 21.39 -9.78
N GLY A 533 -4.84 21.24 -9.97
CA GLY A 533 -4.22 20.93 -11.26
C GLY A 533 -4.29 19.45 -11.58
N CYS A 534 -4.05 18.59 -10.59
CA CYS A 534 -4.21 17.15 -10.71
C CYS A 534 -4.71 16.56 -9.39
N PHE A 535 -5.79 15.79 -9.44
CA PHE A 535 -6.27 15.00 -8.31
C PHE A 535 -6.02 13.51 -8.60
N LEU A 536 -5.12 12.88 -7.85
CA LEU A 536 -4.84 11.46 -7.94
C LEU A 536 -5.42 10.73 -6.72
N SER A 537 -6.31 9.77 -6.94
CA SER A 537 -6.85 8.88 -5.92
C SER A 537 -6.41 7.45 -6.20
N ILE A 538 -5.84 6.77 -5.20
CA ILE A 538 -5.31 5.41 -5.34
C ILE A 538 -6.00 4.47 -4.36
N GLY A 539 -6.63 3.44 -4.92
CA GLY A 539 -7.35 2.41 -4.19
C GLY A 539 -6.47 1.24 -3.77
N THR A 540 -6.97 0.46 -2.81
CA THR A 540 -6.38 -0.80 -2.36
C THR A 540 -6.87 -2.01 -3.17
N GLY A 541 -7.28 -1.78 -4.42
CA GLY A 541 -7.75 -2.79 -5.36
C GLY A 541 -9.27 -3.01 -5.35
N VAL A 542 -9.80 -3.42 -6.50
CA VAL A 542 -11.23 -3.72 -6.70
C VAL A 542 -11.47 -5.21 -6.51
N ILE A 543 -12.35 -5.56 -5.58
CA ILE A 543 -12.74 -6.96 -5.35
C ILE A 543 -13.70 -7.40 -6.48
N PRO A 544 -13.52 -8.59 -7.08
CA PRO A 544 -14.44 -9.08 -8.10
C PRO A 544 -15.82 -9.36 -7.50
N SER A 545 -16.88 -9.04 -8.25
CA SER A 545 -18.26 -9.25 -7.81
C SER A 545 -18.60 -10.73 -7.75
N THR A 546 -18.99 -11.23 -6.57
CA THR A 546 -19.53 -12.57 -6.38
C THR A 546 -21.06 -12.50 -6.30
N PRO A 547 -21.80 -13.34 -7.04
CA PRO A 547 -23.25 -13.40 -6.90
C PRO A 547 -23.62 -13.85 -5.48
N LEU A 548 -24.48 -13.07 -4.82
CA LEU A 548 -25.07 -13.42 -3.53
C LEU A 548 -26.49 -13.92 -3.77
N GLU A 549 -26.83 -15.10 -3.27
CA GLU A 549 -28.22 -15.56 -3.30
C GLU A 549 -29.05 -14.77 -2.27
N PRO A 550 -30.16 -14.13 -2.67
CA PRO A 550 -30.98 -13.31 -1.77
C PRO A 550 -31.55 -14.08 -0.57
N THR A 551 -31.65 -15.41 -0.67
CA THR A 551 -32.08 -16.33 0.39
C THR A 551 -31.21 -16.22 1.65
N TYR A 552 -29.93 -15.87 1.52
CA TYR A 552 -29.04 -15.63 2.66
C TYR A 552 -29.29 -14.29 3.38
N LEU A 553 -30.18 -13.45 2.87
CA LEU A 553 -30.56 -12.16 3.47
C LEU A 553 -31.93 -12.20 4.16
N GLU A 554 -32.65 -13.33 4.07
CA GLU A 554 -33.99 -13.49 4.65
C GLU A 554 -33.91 -13.85 6.14
N VAL A 555 -33.76 -12.82 6.99
CA VAL A 555 -33.66 -12.96 8.46
C VAL A 555 -35.00 -13.35 9.12
N ALA A 556 -36.12 -13.07 8.45
CA ALA A 556 -37.40 -12.85 9.12
C ALA A 556 -38.24 -14.10 9.45
N GLN A 557 -37.92 -15.30 8.96
CA GLN A 557 -38.83 -16.46 9.11
C GLN A 557 -38.28 -17.66 9.89
N ASN A 558 -36.99 -17.69 10.26
CA ASN A 558 -36.32 -18.97 10.57
C ASN A 558 -35.70 -19.12 11.97
N TRP A 559 -35.78 -18.16 12.90
CA TRP A 559 -35.09 -18.35 14.21
C TRP A 559 -35.58 -19.59 14.98
N ALA A 560 -36.87 -19.92 14.87
CA ALA A 560 -37.48 -21.07 15.54
C ALA A 560 -37.34 -22.40 14.78
N VAL A 561 -36.98 -22.37 13.50
CA VAL A 561 -36.99 -23.56 12.61
C VAL A 561 -35.59 -23.93 12.12
N GLN A 562 -34.72 -22.94 11.90
CA GLN A 562 -33.35 -23.12 11.40
C GLN A 562 -32.40 -22.07 12.02
N PRO A 563 -31.96 -22.26 13.28
CA PRO A 563 -31.10 -21.30 13.96
C PRO A 563 -29.74 -21.07 13.28
N LEU A 564 -29.20 -22.09 12.59
CA LEU A 564 -27.94 -21.95 11.85
C LEU A 564 -28.06 -21.03 10.62
N THR A 565 -29.17 -21.09 9.89
CA THR A 565 -29.37 -20.22 8.71
C THR A 565 -29.61 -18.77 9.14
N PHE A 566 -30.29 -18.56 10.28
CA PHE A 566 -30.43 -17.24 10.89
C PHE A 566 -29.08 -16.62 11.29
N ILE A 567 -28.20 -17.38 11.96
CA ILE A 567 -26.85 -16.90 12.34
C ILE A 567 -26.04 -16.56 11.08
N ASN A 568 -26.07 -17.41 10.05
CA ASN A 568 -25.37 -17.14 8.80
C ASN A 568 -25.90 -15.88 8.10
N ALA A 569 -27.22 -15.66 8.10
CA ALA A 569 -27.83 -14.46 7.54
C ALA A 569 -27.41 -13.19 8.29
N LEU A 570 -27.38 -13.21 9.63
CA LEU A 570 -26.89 -12.10 10.43
C LEU A 570 -25.41 -11.79 10.17
N MET A 571 -24.56 -12.82 10.07
CA MET A 571 -23.14 -12.63 9.75
C MET A 571 -22.96 -12.04 8.34
N THR A 572 -23.71 -12.54 7.36
CA THR A 572 -23.67 -12.04 5.97
C THR A 572 -24.10 -10.58 5.90
N ILE A 573 -25.18 -10.19 6.61
CA ILE A 573 -25.62 -8.78 6.67
C ILE A 573 -24.57 -7.92 7.38
N GLY A 574 -23.97 -8.41 8.46
CA GLY A 574 -22.88 -7.73 9.15
C GLY A 574 -21.69 -7.46 8.23
N GLU A 575 -21.27 -8.45 7.44
CA GLU A 575 -20.22 -8.31 6.44
C GLU A 575 -20.58 -7.29 5.36
N ILE A 576 -21.80 -7.33 4.82
CA ILE A 576 -22.27 -6.35 3.83
C ILE A 576 -22.25 -4.93 4.40
N LEU A 577 -22.71 -4.74 5.64
CA LEU A 577 -22.71 -3.42 6.28
C LEU A 577 -21.29 -2.91 6.48
N VAL A 578 -20.36 -3.75 6.95
CA VAL A 578 -18.94 -3.38 7.09
C VAL A 578 -18.34 -3.03 5.73
N ASP A 579 -18.61 -3.82 4.69
CA ASP A 579 -18.12 -3.56 3.33
C ASP A 579 -18.65 -2.23 2.76
N GLN A 580 -19.93 -1.91 2.98
CA GLN A 580 -20.51 -0.64 2.52
C GLN A 580 -19.96 0.56 3.28
N VAL A 581 -19.79 0.42 4.60
CA VAL A 581 -19.25 1.48 5.46
C VAL A 581 -17.77 1.74 5.16
N ALA A 582 -16.99 0.69 4.93
CA ALA A 582 -15.58 0.75 4.57
C ALA A 582 -15.35 0.78 3.04
N ALA A 583 -16.34 1.13 2.25
CA ALA A 583 -16.22 1.13 0.79
C ALA A 583 -15.17 2.15 0.33
N THR A 584 -14.17 1.68 -0.42
CA THR A 584 -13.17 2.51 -1.09
C THR A 584 -13.49 2.76 -2.56
N GLU A 585 -14.33 1.90 -3.14
CA GLU A 585 -14.78 1.92 -4.52
C GLU A 585 -16.27 2.24 -4.62
N GLY A 586 -16.75 2.47 -5.84
CA GLY A 586 -18.17 2.72 -6.09
C GLY A 586 -18.58 4.15 -5.78
N VAL A 587 -19.51 4.34 -4.83
CA VAL A 587 -20.14 5.64 -4.56
C VAL A 587 -19.15 6.74 -4.16
N PRO A 588 -18.15 6.51 -3.27
CA PRO A 588 -17.15 7.53 -2.92
C PRO A 588 -16.38 8.06 -4.14
N VAL A 589 -15.96 7.16 -5.04
CA VAL A 589 -15.24 7.52 -6.28
C VAL A 589 -16.14 8.30 -7.23
N LEU A 590 -17.38 7.84 -7.44
CA LEU A 590 -18.35 8.53 -8.32
C LEU A 590 -18.64 9.96 -7.84
N ARG A 591 -18.87 10.13 -6.53
CA ARG A 591 -19.09 11.45 -5.93
C ARG A 591 -17.86 12.34 -6.13
N THR A 592 -16.68 11.82 -5.82
CA THR A 592 -15.42 12.56 -5.98
C THR A 592 -15.22 13.02 -7.43
N GLY A 593 -15.40 12.12 -8.40
CA GLY A 593 -15.28 12.46 -9.83
C GLY A 593 -16.25 13.55 -10.27
N ALA A 594 -17.52 13.47 -9.84
CA ALA A 594 -18.52 14.49 -10.14
C ALA A 594 -18.17 15.87 -9.54
N PHE A 595 -17.69 15.90 -8.28
CA PHE A 595 -17.24 17.14 -7.65
C PHE A 595 -15.96 17.71 -8.29
N CYS A 596 -15.03 16.85 -8.71
CA CYS A 596 -13.84 17.28 -9.45
C CYS A 596 -14.23 17.95 -10.78
N ILE A 597 -15.17 17.36 -11.53
CA ILE A 597 -15.71 17.96 -12.76
C ILE A 597 -16.34 19.33 -12.47
N GLN A 598 -17.12 19.44 -11.40
CA GLN A 598 -17.69 20.72 -10.98
C GLN A 598 -16.63 21.77 -10.64
N GLN A 599 -15.53 21.36 -10.00
CA GLN A 599 -14.39 22.24 -9.66
C GLN A 599 -13.40 22.44 -10.81
N ARG A 600 -13.65 21.89 -12.01
CA ARG A 600 -12.73 21.91 -13.15
C ARG A 600 -11.36 21.32 -12.81
N ALA A 601 -11.36 20.23 -12.05
CA ALA A 601 -10.17 19.51 -11.61
C ALA A 601 -10.04 18.16 -12.35
N PRO A 602 -8.92 17.89 -13.05
CA PRO A 602 -8.63 16.57 -13.60
C PRO A 602 -8.52 15.53 -12.50
N PHE A 603 -9.25 14.42 -12.62
CA PHE A 603 -9.37 13.38 -11.60
C PHE A 603 -8.93 12.03 -12.13
N PHE A 604 -7.90 11.48 -11.49
CA PHE A 604 -7.34 10.18 -11.80
C PHE A 604 -7.64 9.18 -10.69
N ARG A 605 -8.23 8.04 -11.03
CA ARG A 605 -8.46 6.92 -10.11
C ARG A 605 -7.65 5.72 -10.56
N LEU A 606 -6.70 5.29 -9.74
CA LEU A 606 -5.93 4.06 -9.96
C LEU A 606 -6.36 3.01 -8.94
N SER A 607 -6.94 1.91 -9.40
CA SER A 607 -7.29 0.77 -8.56
C SER A 607 -7.33 -0.50 -9.39
N ALA A 608 -6.40 -1.42 -9.12
CA ALA A 608 -6.28 -2.66 -9.88
C ALA A 608 -7.38 -3.66 -9.47
N PRO A 609 -8.14 -4.25 -10.40
CA PRO A 609 -9.03 -5.35 -10.09
C PRO A 609 -8.22 -6.58 -9.66
N LEU A 610 -8.60 -7.14 -8.53
CA LEU A 610 -7.93 -8.26 -7.90
C LEU A 610 -8.47 -9.57 -8.45
N PHE A 611 -7.62 -10.60 -8.51
CA PHE A 611 -8.05 -11.94 -8.93
C PHE A 611 -9.11 -12.59 -8.01
N ARG A 612 -9.20 -12.17 -6.76
CA ARG A 612 -10.21 -12.62 -5.77
C ARG A 612 -10.36 -11.61 -4.63
N ASN A 613 -11.27 -11.87 -3.69
CA ASN A 613 -11.34 -11.12 -2.44
C ASN A 613 -10.14 -11.43 -1.54
N ILE A 614 -9.20 -10.49 -1.44
CA ILE A 614 -8.05 -10.55 -0.53
C ILE A 614 -8.42 -9.84 0.78
N LYS A 615 -8.39 -10.58 1.89
CA LYS A 615 -8.69 -10.05 3.23
C LYS A 615 -7.63 -9.04 3.66
N MET A 616 -8.02 -8.12 4.55
CA MET A 616 -7.14 -7.05 5.05
C MET A 616 -5.95 -7.55 5.88
N ASP A 617 -6.05 -8.74 6.47
CA ASP A 617 -5.01 -9.41 7.27
C ASP A 617 -4.43 -10.65 6.56
N GLU A 618 -4.53 -10.72 5.23
CA GLU A 618 -3.94 -11.82 4.44
C GLU A 618 -2.43 -11.93 4.70
N LYS A 619 -1.96 -13.17 4.91
CA LYS A 619 -0.55 -13.48 5.18
C LYS A 619 0.08 -14.35 4.10
N ASN A 620 -0.74 -15.00 3.28
CA ASN A 620 -0.27 -15.94 2.27
C ASN A 620 0.59 -15.21 1.24
N ASP A 621 1.87 -15.60 1.20
CA ASP A 621 2.86 -15.04 0.28
C ASP A 621 2.43 -15.22 -1.19
N ALA A 622 1.69 -16.29 -1.49
CA ALA A 622 1.16 -16.59 -2.82
C ALA A 622 0.19 -15.53 -3.31
N ASP A 623 -0.78 -15.23 -2.47
CA ASP A 623 -1.89 -14.36 -2.79
C ASP A 623 -1.42 -12.90 -2.83
N ILE A 624 -0.48 -12.55 -1.96
CA ILE A 624 0.16 -11.24 -1.95
C ILE A 624 1.03 -11.04 -3.20
N ALA A 625 1.82 -12.05 -3.60
CA ALA A 625 2.61 -11.99 -4.83
C ALA A 625 1.69 -11.85 -6.06
N ARG A 626 0.59 -12.62 -6.11
CA ARG A 626 -0.39 -12.53 -7.21
C ARG A 626 -1.09 -11.17 -7.24
N MET A 627 -1.45 -10.61 -6.08
CA MET A 627 -2.06 -9.29 -5.93
C MET A 627 -1.12 -8.18 -6.43
N MET A 628 0.16 -8.22 -6.08
CA MET A 628 1.15 -7.28 -6.64
C MET A 628 1.28 -7.45 -8.16
N TRP A 629 1.22 -8.69 -8.67
CA TRP A 629 1.26 -8.95 -10.10
C TRP A 629 0.04 -8.42 -10.86
N ASP A 630 -1.18 -8.50 -10.28
CA ASP A 630 -2.38 -7.87 -10.87
C ASP A 630 -2.18 -6.37 -11.10
N CYS A 631 -1.47 -5.69 -10.19
CA CYS A 631 -1.14 -4.27 -10.34
C CYS A 631 -0.19 -4.03 -11.51
N MET A 632 0.81 -4.90 -11.72
CA MET A 632 1.73 -4.82 -12.85
C MET A 632 0.98 -4.99 -14.18
N GLU A 633 0.08 -5.97 -14.25
CA GLU A 633 -0.78 -6.22 -15.42
C GLU A 633 -1.70 -5.03 -15.69
N TYR A 634 -2.39 -4.52 -14.66
CA TYR A 634 -3.26 -3.34 -14.76
C TYR A 634 -2.53 -2.13 -15.33
N MET A 635 -1.34 -1.81 -14.82
CA MET A 635 -0.57 -0.64 -15.23
C MET A 635 -0.05 -0.74 -16.67
N TYR A 636 0.32 -1.95 -17.10
CA TYR A 636 0.70 -2.20 -18.49
C TYR A 636 -0.48 -2.00 -19.46
N MET A 637 -1.68 -2.44 -19.07
CA MET A 637 -2.88 -2.27 -19.90
C MET A 637 -3.35 -0.81 -19.98
N HIS A 638 -3.08 0.00 -18.97
CA HIS A 638 -3.52 1.40 -18.86
C HIS A 638 -2.36 2.41 -19.02
N GLN A 639 -1.32 2.04 -19.77
CA GLN A 639 -0.11 2.87 -19.89
C GLN A 639 -0.40 4.30 -20.38
N GLU A 640 -1.25 4.48 -21.40
CA GLU A 640 -1.62 5.80 -21.93
C GLU A 640 -2.31 6.69 -20.88
N TYR A 641 -3.19 6.11 -20.07
CA TYR A 641 -3.87 6.81 -18.98
C TYR A 641 -2.87 7.33 -17.93
N VAL A 642 -1.87 6.51 -17.61
CA VAL A 642 -0.81 6.85 -16.65
C VAL A 642 0.17 7.87 -17.25
N GLU A 643 0.47 7.80 -18.55
CA GLU A 643 1.31 8.79 -19.24
C GLU A 643 0.66 10.19 -19.24
N ARG A 644 -0.67 10.27 -19.40
CA ARG A 644 -1.43 11.53 -19.24
C ARG A 644 -1.32 12.08 -17.82
N LEU A 645 -1.49 11.23 -16.80
CA LEU A 645 -1.27 11.61 -15.40
C LEU A 645 0.15 12.19 -15.19
N CYS A 646 1.19 11.47 -15.63
CA CYS A 646 2.58 11.91 -15.50
C CYS A 646 2.84 13.24 -16.23
N THR A 647 2.24 13.44 -17.40
CA THR A 647 2.35 14.69 -18.17
C THR A 647 1.79 15.87 -17.38
N LEU A 648 0.59 15.70 -16.81
CA LEU A 648 -0.06 16.74 -16.02
C LEU A 648 0.72 17.05 -14.72
N LEU A 649 1.20 16.03 -14.01
CA LEU A 649 2.03 16.21 -12.81
C LEU A 649 3.30 17.03 -13.14
N ARG A 650 3.98 16.72 -14.25
CA ARG A 650 5.17 17.48 -14.70
C ARG A 650 4.84 18.94 -15.03
N ARG A 651 3.68 19.19 -15.65
CA ARG A 651 3.23 20.54 -16.01
C ARG A 651 2.86 21.39 -14.81
N VAL A 652 2.25 20.81 -13.78
CA VAL A 652 2.04 21.50 -12.51
C VAL A 652 3.37 21.68 -11.77
N GLY A 653 4.28 20.70 -11.84
CA GLY A 653 5.63 20.76 -11.31
C GLY A 653 5.74 20.41 -9.82
N HIS A 654 6.96 20.46 -9.28
CA HIS A 654 7.25 20.12 -7.88
C HIS A 654 6.54 21.02 -6.87
N ALA A 655 6.01 20.40 -5.82
CA ALA A 655 5.25 21.05 -4.76
C ALA A 655 6.06 22.07 -3.93
N GLU A 656 7.38 21.88 -3.84
CA GLU A 656 8.27 22.80 -3.11
C GLU A 656 8.21 24.24 -3.64
N HIS A 657 8.08 24.42 -4.97
CA HIS A 657 8.01 25.73 -5.59
C HIS A 657 6.71 26.50 -5.25
N ARG A 658 5.69 25.81 -4.74
CA ARG A 658 4.38 26.37 -4.42
C ARG A 658 4.13 26.57 -2.93
N ARG A 659 5.12 26.31 -2.06
CA ARG A 659 5.02 26.53 -0.61
C ARG A 659 4.58 27.95 -0.24
N ARG A 660 4.92 28.95 -1.07
CA ARG A 660 4.50 30.36 -0.89
C ARG A 660 2.98 30.55 -0.81
N LEU A 661 2.20 29.70 -1.49
CA LEU A 661 0.73 29.77 -1.46
C LEU A 661 0.16 29.47 -0.07
N PHE A 662 0.95 28.83 0.80
CA PHE A 662 0.52 28.35 2.10
C PHE A 662 1.12 29.12 3.28
N GLN A 663 1.88 30.18 3.00
CA GLN A 663 2.46 31.06 4.01
C GLN A 663 1.50 32.20 4.38
N PRO A 664 1.57 32.75 5.61
CA PRO A 664 0.78 33.91 6.01
C PRO A 664 1.12 35.12 5.11
N CYS A 665 0.10 35.69 4.46
CA CYS A 665 0.28 36.92 3.68
C CYS A 665 0.27 38.12 4.64
N GLY A 666 1.38 38.85 4.80
CA GLY A 666 1.35 40.20 5.39
C GLY A 666 2.12 40.50 6.68
N MET A 667 3.33 39.96 6.88
CA MET A 667 4.37 40.74 7.59
C MET A 667 5.28 41.36 6.53
N ARG A 668 5.20 42.69 6.36
CA ARG A 668 6.17 43.45 5.55
C ARG A 668 7.56 43.19 6.15
N THR A 669 8.37 42.38 5.48
CA THR A 669 9.79 42.29 5.81
C THR A 669 10.43 43.61 5.44
N HIS A 670 10.94 44.31 6.45
CA HIS A 670 11.79 45.47 6.25
C HIS A 670 13.07 44.99 5.55
N ARG A 671 13.12 45.15 4.22
CA ARG A 671 14.34 45.36 3.43
C ARG A 671 15.49 44.38 3.71
N ASP A 672 15.43 43.18 3.13
CA ASP A 672 16.61 42.32 3.00
C ASP A 672 17.59 42.96 1.99
N GLN A 673 18.59 43.66 2.51
CA GLN A 673 19.81 43.93 1.77
C GLN A 673 20.58 42.62 1.66
N HIS A 674 20.90 42.26 0.42
CA HIS A 674 21.83 41.24 -0.01
C HIS A 674 22.88 40.81 1.03
N THR A 675 22.86 39.51 1.36
CA THR A 675 24.09 38.76 1.60
C THR A 675 24.03 37.44 0.85
N GLN A 676 24.94 37.31 -0.12
CA GLN A 676 25.17 36.13 -0.94
C GLN A 676 25.71 34.97 -0.10
N THR A 677 25.20 33.77 -0.43
CA THR A 677 25.86 32.45 -0.38
C THR A 677 26.25 31.84 0.96
N SER A 678 25.47 30.83 1.37
CA SER A 678 26.04 29.53 1.77
C SER A 678 25.06 28.41 1.40
N ARG A 679 25.51 27.46 0.57
CA ARG A 679 24.77 26.26 0.15
C ARG A 679 24.27 25.48 1.36
N SER A 680 22.99 25.08 1.35
CA SER A 680 22.44 24.11 2.28
C SER A 680 23.00 22.72 1.99
N SER A 681 23.61 22.11 3.01
CA SER A 681 24.04 20.72 3.03
C SER A 681 22.84 19.78 3.13
N SER A 682 22.88 18.65 2.42
CA SER A 682 21.80 17.64 2.42
C SER A 682 21.63 16.98 3.80
N PRO A 683 20.45 16.39 4.11
CA PRO A 683 20.16 15.73 5.39
C PRO A 683 21.16 14.60 5.76
N ALA A 684 21.81 14.00 4.76
CA ALA A 684 22.84 12.97 4.95
C ALA A 684 24.13 13.51 5.62
N GLN A 685 24.40 14.81 5.55
CA GLN A 685 25.58 15.44 6.17
C GLN A 685 25.37 15.84 7.65
N MET A 686 24.13 15.94 8.11
CA MET A 686 23.86 16.23 9.54
C MET A 686 24.07 15.00 10.43
N VAL A 687 23.76 13.80 9.93
CA VAL A 687 23.92 12.53 10.67
C VAL A 687 25.40 12.16 10.84
N THR A 688 26.24 12.46 9.86
CA THR A 688 27.69 12.21 9.92
C THR A 688 28.42 13.19 10.84
N ASN A 689 27.98 14.45 10.92
CA ASN A 689 28.60 15.46 11.79
C ASN A 689 28.24 15.28 13.28
N ALA A 690 27.08 14.69 13.60
CA ALA A 690 26.73 14.34 14.97
C ALA A 690 27.55 13.15 15.49
N ALA A 691 27.79 12.12 14.66
CA ALA A 691 28.63 10.97 15.00
C ALA A 691 30.11 11.35 15.17
N ALA A 692 30.63 12.28 14.36
CA ALA A 692 32.00 12.79 14.50
C ALA A 692 32.20 13.62 15.77
N ARG A 693 31.19 14.42 16.19
CA ARG A 693 31.24 15.18 17.44
C ARG A 693 31.17 14.30 18.69
N LEU A 694 30.42 13.19 18.64
CA LEU A 694 30.38 12.20 19.72
C LEU A 694 31.71 11.44 19.85
N LEU A 695 32.37 11.11 18.73
CA LEU A 695 33.69 10.47 18.73
C LEU A 695 34.80 11.41 19.23
N GLN A 696 34.67 12.72 19.01
CA GLN A 696 35.64 13.70 19.47
C GLN A 696 35.50 13.99 20.98
N MET A 697 34.29 13.91 21.55
CA MET A 697 34.05 13.99 23.00
C MET A 697 34.52 12.73 23.76
N LEU A 698 34.49 11.55 23.12
CA LEU A 698 34.93 10.29 23.74
C LEU A 698 36.45 10.06 23.66
N MET A 699 37.18 10.84 22.85
CA MET A 699 38.64 10.75 22.69
C MET A 699 39.43 11.78 23.52
N SER A 700 38.75 12.65 24.29
CA SER A 700 39.39 13.73 25.08
C SER A 700 39.53 13.44 26.59
N SER A 701 39.12 12.28 27.09
CA SER A 701 39.31 11.87 28.48
C SER A 701 40.56 10.98 28.64
N GLY A 702 41.75 11.58 28.59
CA GLY A 702 42.98 10.82 28.81
C GLY A 702 44.28 11.60 28.71
N SER A 703 44.52 12.55 29.60
CA SER A 703 45.90 12.84 30.06
C SER A 703 45.90 13.70 31.31
N GLY A 704 46.25 13.10 32.45
CA GLY A 704 46.58 13.80 33.68
C GLY A 704 48.03 14.28 33.65
N GLY A 705 48.25 15.52 34.08
CA GLY A 705 49.59 16.09 34.22
C GLY A 705 49.57 17.36 35.06
N ASN A 706 50.07 17.24 36.29
CA ASN A 706 50.42 18.31 37.23
C ASN A 706 51.05 19.54 36.56
N ASN A 707 50.64 20.76 36.95
CA ASN A 707 51.58 21.67 37.60
C ASN A 707 50.95 22.87 38.29
N LYS A 708 51.69 23.30 39.31
CA LYS A 708 51.46 24.35 40.30
C LYS A 708 51.47 25.78 39.73
N ASN A 709 50.95 26.65 40.59
CA ASN A 709 51.43 28.00 40.93
C ASN A 709 50.77 29.23 40.28
N ASN A 710 50.27 30.03 41.23
CA ASN A 710 50.50 31.46 41.41
C ASN A 710 49.60 32.45 40.68
N ASN A 711 48.95 33.26 41.54
CA ASN A 711 49.01 34.72 41.58
C ASN A 711 48.46 35.42 40.33
N ASN A 712 47.66 36.46 40.40
CA ASN A 712 47.34 37.41 41.46
C ASN A 712 46.49 38.49 40.76
N ASP A 713 45.79 39.28 41.56
CA ASP A 713 45.56 40.71 41.33
C ASP A 713 44.69 41.09 40.10
N ASP A 714 43.80 42.08 40.14
CA ASP A 714 43.37 43.03 41.16
C ASP A 714 42.20 43.81 40.54
N ASP A 715 41.35 44.35 41.41
CA ASP A 715 40.72 45.67 41.31
C ASP A 715 39.75 46.02 40.16
N ALA A 716 38.74 46.86 40.32
CA ALA A 716 38.08 47.50 41.46
C ALA A 716 36.97 48.40 40.87
N ALA A 717 36.08 48.86 41.76
CA ALA A 717 35.21 50.05 41.67
C ALA A 717 33.98 49.94 40.73
N ALA A 718 32.73 49.84 41.19
CA ALA A 718 32.01 50.47 42.30
C ALA A 718 31.80 52.00 42.15
N SER A 719 30.53 52.38 41.97
CA SER A 719 29.78 53.45 42.66
C SER A 719 28.64 53.95 41.75
N ALA A 720 27.47 54.42 42.18
CA ALA A 720 26.68 54.42 43.42
C ALA A 720 25.51 55.43 43.16
N GLY A 721 24.46 55.39 43.97
CA GLY A 721 23.48 56.48 44.15
C GLY A 721 22.04 56.09 43.77
N ASP A 722 21.21 55.51 44.67
CA ASP A 722 20.51 56.09 45.85
C ASP A 722 19.22 56.83 45.41
N ASP A 723 18.01 56.70 45.98
CA ASP A 723 17.46 56.61 47.36
C ASP A 723 15.99 56.08 47.27
N ALA A 724 15.16 55.76 48.27
CA ALA A 724 15.20 55.27 49.67
C ALA A 724 13.71 55.20 50.17
N ASP A 725 13.49 54.57 51.33
CA ASP A 725 12.27 54.45 52.19
C ASP A 725 11.14 53.51 51.73
N GLY A 726 10.71 52.46 52.46
CA GLY A 726 10.48 52.27 53.92
C GLY A 726 8.94 52.19 54.12
N SER A 727 8.27 51.17 54.66
CA SER A 727 8.43 50.46 55.95
C SER A 727 7.37 49.34 56.14
N ASP A 728 7.74 48.33 56.93
CA ASP A 728 6.98 47.58 57.97
C ASP A 728 5.82 46.60 57.64
N GLN A 729 6.08 45.30 57.90
CA GLN A 729 5.61 44.43 59.02
C GLN A 729 4.18 43.88 58.86
N SER A 730 3.90 42.58 58.71
CA SER A 730 4.24 41.32 59.42
C SER A 730 3.02 40.76 60.20
N ASN A 731 3.06 39.45 60.44
CA ASN A 731 2.26 38.62 61.37
C ASN A 731 1.03 37.93 60.72
N THR A 732 0.78 36.62 60.86
CA THR A 732 1.11 35.57 61.89
C THR A 732 1.02 34.17 61.20
N GLU A 733 1.90 33.18 61.37
CA GLU A 733 2.06 32.21 62.52
C GLU A 733 0.75 31.43 62.84
N GLU A 734 0.66 30.13 63.19
CA GLU A 734 1.59 29.05 63.57
C GLU A 734 0.82 27.71 63.74
N CYS A 735 1.53 26.58 63.67
CA CYS A 735 1.52 25.34 64.50
C CYS A 735 0.27 24.49 64.90
N GLN A 736 0.41 23.17 64.61
CA GLN A 736 0.32 21.99 65.50
C GLN A 736 -1.01 21.29 65.94
N ALA A 737 -0.90 19.94 65.90
CA ALA A 737 -1.34 18.89 66.85
C ALA A 737 -2.77 18.26 66.86
N GLN A 738 -2.80 16.97 66.47
CA GLN A 738 -3.37 15.74 67.12
C GLN A 738 -4.65 15.71 67.99
N ASN A 739 -5.45 14.66 67.68
CA ASN A 739 -6.18 13.67 68.54
C ASN A 739 -7.66 13.86 68.97
N ASN A 740 -8.42 12.77 68.73
CA ASN A 740 -9.55 12.11 69.46
C ASN A 740 -10.73 11.82 68.50
N ALA A 741 -11.20 10.59 68.19
CA ALA A 741 -11.54 9.35 68.92
C ALA A 741 -13.00 9.27 69.43
N LYS A 742 -13.60 8.06 69.27
CA LYS A 742 -14.86 7.45 69.78
C LYS A 742 -16.07 7.40 68.84
N ASP A 743 -16.97 6.41 68.85
CA ASP A 743 -17.11 5.00 69.32
C ASP A 743 -18.52 4.53 68.81
N ASP A 744 -18.86 3.25 69.02
CA ASP A 744 -20.17 2.54 68.87
C ASP A 744 -20.28 1.65 67.59
N ASP A 745 -20.55 0.33 67.53
CA ASP A 745 -20.71 -0.91 68.34
C ASP A 745 -21.91 -1.72 67.76
N ASP A 746 -21.92 -3.05 67.98
CA ASP A 746 -22.94 -4.09 67.63
C ASP A 746 -23.02 -4.59 66.15
N GLY A 747 -23.11 -5.89 65.79
CA GLY A 747 -23.28 -7.17 66.50
C GLY A 747 -23.97 -8.21 65.58
N ASP A 748 -23.53 -9.48 65.62
CA ASP A 748 -24.25 -10.76 65.35
C ASP A 748 -24.79 -11.07 63.91
N ASP A 749 -24.93 -12.29 63.37
CA ASP A 749 -24.62 -13.68 63.72
C ASP A 749 -24.89 -14.59 62.47
N ASP A 750 -24.53 -15.88 62.56
CA ASP A 750 -24.97 -17.08 61.79
C ASP A 750 -24.35 -17.35 60.39
N VAL A 751 -23.56 -18.40 60.10
CA VAL A 751 -23.43 -19.84 60.46
C VAL A 751 -24.25 -20.80 59.56
N VAL A 752 -23.55 -21.80 58.98
CA VAL A 752 -23.98 -23.06 58.28
C VAL A 752 -24.54 -22.91 56.85
N GLY A 753 -24.16 -23.68 55.83
CA GLY A 753 -23.61 -25.03 55.86
C GLY A 753 -22.97 -25.54 54.57
N ASP A 754 -22.22 -26.59 54.85
CA ASP A 754 -21.45 -27.53 54.06
C ASP A 754 -22.34 -28.43 53.19
N GLU A 755 -21.97 -28.70 51.93
CA GLU A 755 -22.16 -30.01 51.30
C GLU A 755 -21.03 -30.28 50.29
N THR A 756 -20.17 -31.19 50.71
CA THR A 756 -19.18 -31.98 49.98
C THR A 756 -19.80 -32.92 48.93
N GLU A 757 -19.14 -33.12 47.78
CA GLU A 757 -18.54 -34.42 47.36
C GLU A 757 -18.35 -34.57 45.83
N LYS A 758 -17.20 -35.18 45.48
CA LYS A 758 -16.86 -35.98 44.27
C LYS A 758 -16.68 -35.20 42.95
N GLY A 759 -15.59 -35.32 42.20
CA GLY A 759 -14.63 -36.41 42.02
C GLY A 759 -14.71 -36.89 40.56
N GLU A 760 -13.56 -36.92 39.87
CA GLU A 760 -13.21 -37.52 38.54
C GLU A 760 -12.33 -36.52 37.77
N GLU A 761 -10.99 -36.64 37.74
CA GLU A 761 -10.15 -37.60 36.97
C GLU A 761 -10.60 -37.77 35.51
N GLU A 762 -9.83 -37.23 34.55
CA GLU A 762 -9.07 -38.01 33.57
C GLU A 762 -8.39 -37.10 32.52
N ASP A 763 -7.11 -37.39 32.27
CA ASP A 763 -6.37 -37.42 30.99
C ASP A 763 -6.48 -36.27 29.97
N GLY A 764 -5.42 -35.84 29.29
CA GLY A 764 -4.09 -36.38 29.15
C GLY A 764 -3.42 -35.72 27.94
N LYS A 765 -2.08 -35.65 28.02
CA LYS A 765 -1.04 -35.64 26.97
C LYS A 765 -1.20 -34.81 25.70
#